data_AF-A0A377J494-F1
#
_entry.id   AF-A0A377J494-F1
#
_cell.length_a   1.000
_cell.length_b   1.000
_cell.length_c   1.000
_cell.angle_alpha   90.00
_cell.angle_beta   90.00
_cell.angle_gamma   90.00
#
_symmetry.space_group_name_H-M   'P 1'
#
loop_
_entity.id
_entity.type
_entity.pdbx_description
1 polymer ?
#
loop_
_entity_poly.entity_id
_entity_poly.type
_entity_poly.pdbx_seq_one_letter_code
_entity_poly.pdbx_strand_id
1 'polypeptide(L)'
;MKTDTLKKSLLDYAIKGKLTAKFRRENSGLNAFDELKIYNDEIKQKRKNLEKEFKKCEKEFKLKKAPTRHCETSAESISVIASERSERGNPQTKQELKSQIQILKKEIAKCKEITPLNLSEAPFEIPSTWAWVKLGDICEIVSGTSYGKDDLSDEGIRILRGGNINKNTQNLDLLSNDVIVKEKLLNEEKSIQQGDIVITGTNDISNIAKCAFASENLANTQIGAFLRIIRIAKEQNAKYIFYIVASGFYEKYIQSCVSGTVSSLLNIKNEYIENFLIPLPPLKEQQEIVKKLDLLVTLANDFAITKENLKRIEKRIEKRLLKLALEGSLSKRYRHTHQSLSAHTEIQNHNKAIKEKRKKLEKELKTLESKLKKAPTRNCETSAGDRGKTKHDPHAVIASERSERGNPQTKHELKSQIQSLKKELTKCKEIIPLMTMDSKETSANAERYPLFCHEAANATSRNDDLESTLPVIARERSDRSNPHTPPFEIPSTWAWVKGCDIFLPIDNTEPQGDFFKYIDIDSIDNKNKKVKSPKTIETKNASSRARRPLEYGDVLFSMVRPYLENIALIDETLADCIASTGFFVCRTNILDSRFLYYLMTSPYVVYGLNSFMKGDNSPSIVKDDILNFNYPLPPLKEQEHITQILDTLFTLKKGLRVE
;
A
#
# COMPACT_ATOMS: atom_id res chain seq x y z
N MET A 1 -16.46 -0.35 -4.28
CA MET A 1 -16.02 1.02 -4.67
C MET A 1 -14.86 1.45 -3.78
N LYS A 2 -13.89 2.22 -4.29
CA LYS A 2 -12.87 2.86 -3.44
C LYS A 2 -13.56 3.89 -2.54
N THR A 3 -13.22 3.93 -1.25
CA THR A 3 -13.86 4.81 -0.25
C THR A 3 -13.86 6.28 -0.68
N ASP A 4 -12.79 6.74 -1.32
CA ASP A 4 -12.70 8.12 -1.83
C ASP A 4 -13.72 8.41 -2.94
N THR A 5 -13.99 7.44 -3.82
CA THR A 5 -15.01 7.58 -4.87
C THR A 5 -16.40 7.70 -4.26
N LEU A 6 -16.68 6.94 -3.19
CA LEU A 6 -17.95 7.02 -2.48
C LEU A 6 -18.10 8.39 -1.80
N LYS A 7 -17.07 8.87 -1.08
CA LYS A 7 -17.06 10.20 -0.46
C LYS A 7 -17.31 11.30 -1.50
N LYS A 8 -16.58 11.30 -2.63
CA LYS A 8 -16.78 12.28 -3.70
C LYS A 8 -18.20 12.23 -4.28
N SER A 9 -18.78 11.05 -4.43
CA SER A 9 -20.15 10.88 -4.95
C SER A 9 -21.21 11.37 -3.96
N LEU A 10 -21.03 11.12 -2.65
CA LEU A 10 -21.91 11.61 -1.60
C LEU A 10 -21.94 13.12 -1.53
N LEU A 11 -20.76 13.75 -1.65
CA LEU A 11 -20.64 15.20 -1.72
C LEU A 11 -21.34 15.78 -2.96
N ASP A 12 -21.18 15.15 -4.13
CA ASP A 12 -21.89 15.56 -5.35
C ASP A 12 -23.43 15.48 -5.19
N TYR A 13 -23.92 14.44 -4.51
CA TYR A 13 -25.35 14.27 -4.22
C TYR A 13 -25.87 15.32 -3.24
N ALA A 14 -25.03 15.75 -2.29
CA ALA A 14 -25.35 16.80 -1.33
C ALA A 14 -25.43 18.18 -1.99
N ILE A 15 -24.42 18.58 -2.76
CA ILE A 15 -24.36 19.92 -3.38
C ILE A 15 -25.42 20.15 -4.46
N LYS A 16 -25.98 19.08 -5.03
CA LYS A 16 -27.13 19.12 -5.96
C LYS A 16 -28.49 19.08 -5.24
N GLY A 17 -28.50 19.11 -3.91
CA GLY A 17 -29.71 19.10 -3.09
C GLY A 17 -30.49 17.78 -3.11
N LYS A 18 -29.91 16.69 -3.62
CA LYS A 18 -30.60 15.39 -3.69
C LYS A 18 -30.60 14.66 -2.33
N LEU A 19 -29.56 14.86 -1.51
CA LEU A 19 -29.41 14.24 -0.18
C LEU A 19 -30.53 14.63 0.81
N THR A 20 -31.05 15.84 0.68
CA THR A 20 -32.06 16.45 1.56
C THR A 20 -33.40 16.69 0.89
N ALA A 21 -33.67 16.07 -0.27
CA ALA A 21 -34.93 16.25 -0.98
C ALA A 21 -36.18 15.96 -0.11
N LYS A 22 -36.13 14.97 0.78
CA LYS A 22 -37.21 14.69 1.75
C LYS A 22 -37.38 15.82 2.76
N PHE A 23 -36.29 16.27 3.38
CA PHE A 23 -36.29 17.36 4.35
C PHE A 23 -36.90 18.63 3.75
N ARG A 24 -36.55 18.96 2.51
CA ARG A 24 -37.09 20.12 1.80
C ARG A 24 -38.59 20.04 1.58
N ARG A 25 -39.13 18.86 1.24
CA ARG A 25 -40.58 18.66 1.10
C ARG A 25 -41.32 18.86 2.43
N GLU A 26 -40.71 18.42 3.54
CA GLU A 26 -41.27 18.56 4.88
C GLU A 26 -41.13 19.99 5.44
N ASN A 27 -40.25 20.81 4.86
CA ASN A 27 -39.95 22.17 5.29
C ASN A 27 -40.05 23.16 4.12
N SER A 28 -41.16 23.10 3.37
CA SER A 28 -41.35 23.88 2.13
C SER A 28 -41.34 25.40 2.32
N GLY A 29 -41.48 25.89 3.56
CA GLY A 29 -41.38 27.31 3.90
C GLY A 29 -39.94 27.84 4.03
N LEU A 30 -38.92 26.98 3.97
CA LEU A 30 -37.52 27.40 4.03
C LEU A 30 -37.01 27.78 2.64
N ASN A 31 -36.46 28.98 2.53
CA ASN A 31 -35.96 29.52 1.28
C ASN A 31 -34.71 30.40 1.52
N ALA A 32 -33.62 30.11 0.81
CA ALA A 32 -32.37 30.84 0.94
C ALA A 32 -32.52 32.31 0.54
N PHE A 33 -33.37 32.62 -0.46
CA PHE A 33 -33.58 33.99 -0.91
C PHE A 33 -34.24 34.86 0.18
N ASP A 34 -35.14 34.29 0.99
CA ASP A 34 -35.77 35.00 2.10
C ASP A 34 -34.75 35.27 3.23
N GLU A 35 -33.94 34.26 3.58
CA GLU A 35 -32.86 34.41 4.58
C GLU A 35 -31.81 35.44 4.13
N LEU A 36 -31.41 35.41 2.86
CA LEU A 36 -30.45 36.36 2.29
C LEU A 36 -31.00 37.79 2.24
N LYS A 37 -32.30 37.96 2.00
CA LYS A 37 -32.94 39.27 2.04
C LYS A 37 -32.87 39.86 3.45
N ILE A 38 -33.24 39.08 4.47
CA ILE A 38 -33.17 39.50 5.88
C ILE A 38 -31.73 39.89 6.24
N TYR A 39 -30.75 39.03 5.91
CA TYR A 39 -29.34 39.30 6.14
C TYR A 39 -28.87 40.60 5.48
N ASN A 40 -29.21 40.81 4.21
CA ASN A 40 -28.80 42.01 3.48
C ASN A 40 -29.40 43.29 4.07
N ASP A 41 -30.65 43.25 4.53
CA ASP A 41 -31.30 44.37 5.19
C ASP A 41 -30.62 44.72 6.52
N GLU A 42 -30.26 43.71 7.32
CA GLU A 42 -29.49 43.88 8.56
C GLU A 42 -28.09 44.44 8.30
N ILE A 43 -27.38 43.93 7.28
CA ILE A 43 -26.06 44.41 6.87
C ILE A 43 -26.11 45.86 6.41
N LYS A 44 -27.10 46.25 5.60
CA LYS A 44 -27.31 47.65 5.21
C LYS A 44 -27.48 48.56 6.42
N GLN A 45 -28.30 48.13 7.38
CA GLN A 45 -28.56 48.90 8.59
C GLN A 45 -27.30 49.00 9.47
N LYS A 46 -26.56 47.91 9.65
CA LYS A 46 -25.28 47.89 10.37
C LYS A 46 -24.25 48.82 9.71
N ARG A 47 -24.09 48.72 8.39
CA ARG A 47 -23.19 49.58 7.62
C ARG A 47 -23.54 51.06 7.79
N LYS A 48 -24.83 51.41 7.68
CA LYS A 48 -25.33 52.78 7.88
C LYS A 48 -25.00 53.32 9.29
N ASN A 49 -25.08 52.48 10.32
CA ASN A 49 -24.72 52.86 11.69
C ASN A 49 -23.20 53.07 11.83
N LEU A 50 -22.39 52.14 11.32
CA LEU A 50 -20.92 52.27 11.34
C LEU A 50 -20.44 53.49 10.56
N GLU A 51 -21.04 53.79 9.40
CA GLU A 51 -20.70 54.98 8.61
C GLU A 51 -21.05 56.29 9.35
N LYS A 52 -22.13 56.31 10.16
CA LYS A 52 -22.45 57.45 11.03
C LYS A 52 -21.41 57.63 12.12
N GLU A 53 -21.01 56.55 12.80
CA GLU A 53 -19.95 56.58 13.83
C GLU A 53 -18.61 57.00 13.23
N PHE A 54 -18.27 56.46 12.06
CA PHE A 54 -17.07 56.82 11.31
C PHE A 54 -17.02 58.32 11.01
N LYS A 55 -18.12 58.89 10.49
CA LYS A 55 -18.23 60.33 10.24
C LYS A 55 -18.11 61.16 11.52
N LYS A 56 -18.64 60.68 12.65
CA LYS A 56 -18.50 61.33 13.97
C LYS A 56 -17.03 61.36 14.40
N CYS A 57 -16.36 60.22 14.40
CA CYS A 57 -14.95 60.10 14.76
C CYS A 57 -14.04 60.91 13.82
N GLU A 58 -14.30 60.91 12.51
CA GLU A 58 -13.56 61.76 11.56
C GLU A 58 -13.72 63.25 11.85
N LYS A 59 -14.93 63.70 12.20
CA LYS A 59 -15.19 65.11 12.55
C LYS A 59 -14.44 65.51 13.82
N GLU A 60 -14.48 64.68 14.86
CA GLU A 60 -13.74 64.90 16.10
C GLU A 60 -12.22 64.89 15.89
N PHE A 61 -11.71 63.98 15.06
CA PHE A 61 -10.30 63.94 14.69
C PHE A 61 -9.85 65.19 13.92
N LYS A 62 -10.69 65.71 12.99
CA LYS A 62 -10.43 66.96 12.26
C LYS A 62 -10.45 68.18 13.18
N LEU A 63 -11.37 68.26 14.13
CA LEU A 63 -11.44 69.33 15.13
C LEU A 63 -10.16 69.41 15.99
N LYS A 64 -9.55 68.27 16.33
CA LYS A 64 -8.26 68.20 17.03
C LYS A 64 -7.03 68.44 16.14
N LYS A 65 -7.22 68.61 14.82
CA LYS A 65 -6.15 68.91 13.85
C LYS A 65 -6.06 70.42 13.57
N ALA A 66 -7.08 71.21 13.90
CA ALA A 66 -7.07 72.65 13.70
C ALA A 66 -6.06 73.33 14.65
N PRO A 67 -5.16 74.21 14.16
CA PRO A 67 -4.27 74.96 15.03
C PRO A 67 -5.10 75.91 15.90
N THR A 68 -4.81 75.96 17.20
CA THR A 68 -5.27 77.03 18.10
C THR A 68 -4.81 78.36 17.50
N ARG A 69 -5.74 79.12 16.89
CA ARG A 69 -5.50 80.53 16.61
C ARG A 69 -5.33 81.22 17.96
N HIS A 70 -4.14 81.75 18.23
CA HIS A 70 -3.99 82.78 19.25
C HIS A 70 -4.85 83.97 18.81
N CYS A 71 -5.98 84.15 19.49
CA CYS A 71 -6.69 85.41 19.50
C CYS A 71 -6.42 86.02 20.87
N GLU A 72 -5.54 87.00 20.91
CA GLU A 72 -5.49 87.97 22.00
C GLU A 72 -6.82 88.73 21.96
N THR A 73 -7.64 88.66 23.03
CA THR A 73 -8.30 89.81 23.66
C THR A 73 -9.29 89.40 24.77
N SER A 74 -9.18 90.16 25.87
CA SER A 74 -10.08 90.43 27.00
C SER A 74 -10.65 89.31 27.90
N ALA A 75 -10.47 89.54 29.21
CA ALA A 75 -10.61 88.59 30.31
C ALA A 75 -12.02 88.48 30.93
N GLU A 76 -13.11 88.78 30.19
CA GLU A 76 -14.46 88.87 30.81
C GLU A 76 -15.51 87.90 30.25
N SER A 77 -15.12 86.75 29.67
CA SER A 77 -16.10 85.72 29.25
C SER A 77 -15.80 84.30 29.75
N ILE A 78 -14.88 84.16 30.72
CA ILE A 78 -14.42 82.84 31.21
C ILE A 78 -15.45 82.14 32.13
N SER A 79 -16.44 82.86 32.67
CA SER A 79 -17.43 82.27 33.59
C SER A 79 -18.55 81.47 32.91
N VAL A 80 -18.81 81.67 31.61
CA VAL A 80 -19.87 80.93 30.87
C VAL A 80 -19.32 79.65 30.21
N ILE A 81 -18.01 79.58 29.93
CA ILE A 81 -17.37 78.42 29.29
C ILE A 81 -17.03 77.31 30.32
N ALA A 82 -16.99 77.65 31.62
CA ALA A 82 -16.68 76.70 32.69
C ALA A 82 -17.86 75.77 33.03
N SER A 83 -19.11 76.19 32.80
CA SER A 83 -20.31 75.37 33.10
C SER A 83 -20.66 74.36 32.00
N GLU A 84 -20.24 74.56 30.74
CA GLU A 84 -20.44 73.58 29.65
C GLU A 84 -19.35 72.49 29.57
N ARG A 85 -18.28 72.60 30.37
CA ARG A 85 -17.17 71.63 30.37
C ARG A 85 -17.34 70.49 31.36
N SER A 86 -18.28 70.56 32.31
CA SER A 86 -18.48 69.50 33.30
C SER A 86 -19.37 68.33 32.82
N GLU A 87 -19.97 68.40 31.63
CA GLU A 87 -20.81 67.31 31.09
C GLU A 87 -20.12 66.43 30.03
N ARG A 88 -18.87 66.69 29.66
CA ARG A 88 -18.14 65.85 28.68
C ARG A 88 -17.11 64.98 29.39
N GLY A 89 -17.39 63.68 29.43
CA GLY A 89 -16.46 62.64 29.86
C GLY A 89 -15.08 62.75 29.20
N ASN A 90 -14.11 62.10 29.84
CA ASN A 90 -12.67 62.18 29.56
C ASN A 90 -12.35 62.25 28.04
N PRO A 91 -11.69 63.31 27.52
CA PRO A 91 -11.53 63.50 26.07
C PRO A 91 -10.53 62.48 25.47
N GLN A 92 -11.02 61.55 24.63
CA GLN A 92 -10.21 60.56 23.90
C GLN A 92 -8.98 61.15 23.21
N THR A 93 -7.83 60.49 23.25
CA THR A 93 -6.61 61.01 22.63
C THR A 93 -6.66 60.97 21.10
N LYS A 94 -5.84 61.78 20.42
CA LYS A 94 -5.74 61.80 18.94
C LYS A 94 -5.35 60.44 18.37
N GLN A 95 -4.52 59.69 19.10
CA GLN A 95 -4.05 58.37 18.69
C GLN A 95 -5.15 57.32 18.83
N GLU A 96 -5.95 57.36 19.90
CA GLU A 96 -7.15 56.54 20.05
C GLU A 96 -8.15 56.76 18.90
N LEU A 97 -8.44 58.02 18.57
CA LEU A 97 -9.35 58.36 17.45
C LEU A 97 -8.84 57.81 16.11
N LYS A 98 -7.53 57.87 15.86
CA LYS A 98 -6.92 57.33 14.63
C LYS A 98 -7.08 55.80 14.57
N SER A 99 -6.82 55.10 15.67
CA SER A 99 -7.02 53.65 15.76
C SER A 99 -8.49 53.27 15.59
N GLN A 100 -9.41 54.01 16.21
CA GLN A 100 -10.85 53.78 16.11
C GLN A 100 -11.38 53.99 14.69
N ILE A 101 -10.92 55.03 13.99
CA ILE A 101 -11.22 55.26 12.56
C ILE A 101 -10.75 54.08 11.71
N GLN A 102 -9.57 53.53 11.98
CA GLN A 102 -9.04 52.39 11.24
C GLN A 102 -9.87 51.12 11.48
N ILE A 103 -10.28 50.87 12.72
CA ILE A 103 -11.18 49.76 13.09
C ILE A 103 -12.53 49.91 12.38
N LEU A 104 -13.13 51.11 12.44
CA LEU A 104 -14.42 51.38 11.79
C LEU A 104 -14.34 51.19 10.27
N LYS A 105 -13.27 51.63 9.60
CA LYS A 105 -13.06 51.36 8.17
C LYS A 105 -13.05 49.86 7.87
N LYS A 106 -12.38 49.08 8.72
CA LYS A 106 -12.31 47.62 8.56
C LYS A 106 -13.68 46.97 8.77
N GLU A 107 -14.41 47.37 9.80
CA GLU A 107 -15.77 46.85 10.07
C GLU A 107 -16.78 47.23 8.98
N ILE A 108 -16.68 48.44 8.42
CA ILE A 108 -17.48 48.85 7.26
C ILE A 108 -17.15 47.98 6.04
N ALA A 109 -15.87 47.69 5.78
CA ALA A 109 -15.46 46.83 4.67
C ALA A 109 -15.94 45.38 4.80
N LYS A 110 -16.19 44.91 6.03
CA LYS A 110 -16.79 43.59 6.31
C LYS A 110 -18.30 43.54 6.09
N CYS A 111 -18.98 44.68 5.98
CA CYS A 111 -20.42 44.75 5.72
C CYS A 111 -20.70 44.51 4.23
N LYS A 112 -20.55 43.25 3.81
CA LYS A 112 -20.83 42.78 2.45
C LYS A 112 -22.24 42.21 2.35
N GLU A 113 -22.99 42.69 1.36
CA GLU A 113 -24.25 42.08 0.96
C GLU A 113 -23.97 40.81 0.14
N ILE A 114 -24.81 39.81 0.28
CA ILE A 114 -24.75 38.58 -0.50
C ILE A 114 -25.71 38.74 -1.67
N THR A 115 -25.20 38.66 -2.89
CA THR A 115 -26.01 38.80 -4.10
C THR A 115 -26.17 37.44 -4.78
N PRO A 116 -27.39 36.85 -4.78
CA PRO A 116 -27.65 35.64 -5.55
C PRO A 116 -27.34 35.86 -7.04
N LEU A 117 -26.67 34.90 -7.65
CA LEU A 117 -26.38 34.90 -9.08
C LEU A 117 -27.61 34.56 -9.92
N ASN A 118 -27.60 35.04 -11.16
CA ASN A 118 -28.58 34.64 -12.16
C ASN A 118 -28.32 33.18 -12.58
N LEU A 119 -29.39 32.39 -12.76
CA LEU A 119 -29.32 30.95 -13.02
C LEU A 119 -28.63 30.60 -14.36
N SER A 120 -28.52 31.54 -15.30
CA SER A 120 -27.83 31.34 -16.58
C SER A 120 -26.33 31.04 -16.46
N GLU A 121 -25.72 31.40 -15.33
CA GLU A 121 -24.29 31.19 -15.04
C GLU A 121 -24.05 29.99 -14.09
N ALA A 122 -25.10 29.25 -13.75
CA ALA A 122 -25.04 28.15 -12.79
C ALA A 122 -24.21 26.96 -13.33
N PRO A 123 -23.24 26.43 -12.56
CA PRO A 123 -22.48 25.24 -12.95
C PRO A 123 -23.32 23.98 -13.14
N PHE A 124 -24.44 23.88 -12.42
CA PHE A 124 -25.42 22.81 -12.51
C PHE A 124 -26.75 23.22 -11.85
N GLU A 125 -27.79 22.42 -12.12
CA GLU A 125 -29.11 22.62 -11.52
C GLU A 125 -29.11 22.36 -10.01
N ILE A 126 -29.71 23.29 -9.28
CA ILE A 126 -29.94 23.23 -7.83
C ILE A 126 -31.43 23.40 -7.54
N PRO A 127 -31.90 23.05 -6.34
CA PRO A 127 -33.27 23.30 -5.91
C PRO A 127 -33.65 24.78 -6.02
N SER A 128 -34.90 25.08 -6.37
CA SER A 128 -35.39 26.46 -6.52
C SER A 128 -35.37 27.27 -5.23
N THR A 129 -35.29 26.62 -4.07
CA THR A 129 -35.17 27.27 -2.75
C THR A 129 -33.73 27.58 -2.35
N TRP A 130 -32.76 27.22 -3.19
CA TRP A 130 -31.34 27.47 -2.97
C TRP A 130 -30.87 28.63 -3.85
N ALA A 131 -29.82 29.33 -3.42
CA ALA A 131 -29.21 30.40 -4.17
C ALA A 131 -27.77 30.04 -4.58
N TRP A 132 -27.35 30.42 -5.78
CA TRP A 132 -25.93 30.45 -6.11
C TRP A 132 -25.32 31.75 -5.58
N VAL A 133 -24.23 31.66 -4.82
CA VAL A 133 -23.51 32.81 -4.27
C VAL A 133 -22.01 32.66 -4.50
N LYS A 134 -21.25 33.76 -4.42
CA LYS A 134 -19.78 33.69 -4.38
C LYS A 134 -19.31 33.37 -2.96
N LEU A 135 -18.31 32.49 -2.83
CA LEU A 135 -17.72 32.17 -1.53
C LEU A 135 -17.20 33.43 -0.81
N GLY A 136 -16.64 34.39 -1.54
CA GLY A 136 -16.14 35.66 -1.00
C GLY A 136 -17.20 36.59 -0.39
N ASP A 137 -18.49 36.32 -0.62
CA ASP A 137 -19.61 37.06 -0.01
C ASP A 137 -19.96 36.53 1.38
N ILE A 138 -19.58 35.27 1.68
CA ILE A 138 -19.90 34.56 2.93
C ILE A 138 -18.67 34.15 3.75
N CYS A 139 -17.48 34.65 3.40
CA CYS A 139 -16.26 34.37 4.14
C CYS A 139 -15.24 35.52 4.13
N GLU A 140 -14.28 35.42 5.05
CA GLU A 140 -13.04 36.18 5.06
C GLU A 140 -11.87 35.25 4.73
N ILE A 141 -10.98 35.68 3.82
CA ILE A 141 -9.76 34.95 3.50
C ILE A 141 -8.60 35.54 4.29
N VAL A 142 -8.05 34.77 5.23
CA VAL A 142 -6.90 35.20 6.04
C VAL A 142 -5.61 34.60 5.48
N SER A 143 -4.65 35.47 5.19
CA SER A 143 -3.30 35.09 4.75
C SER A 143 -2.39 34.76 5.92
N GLY A 144 -1.56 33.73 5.76
CA GLY A 144 -0.68 33.27 6.83
C GLY A 144 0.49 34.20 7.17
N THR A 145 1.30 33.78 8.14
CA THR A 145 2.43 34.52 8.70
C THR A 145 3.72 34.18 7.97
N SER A 146 4.41 35.20 7.47
CA SER A 146 5.79 35.12 6.99
C SER A 146 6.74 35.34 8.16
N TYR A 147 7.86 34.61 8.18
CA TYR A 147 8.87 34.70 9.24
C TYR A 147 10.26 34.45 8.65
N GLY A 148 11.27 35.08 9.24
CA GLY A 148 12.69 34.87 8.91
C GLY A 148 13.38 33.88 9.86
N LYS A 149 14.67 33.61 9.63
CA LYS A 149 15.49 32.79 10.54
C LYS A 149 15.57 33.41 11.94
N ASP A 150 15.65 34.74 12.03
CA ASP A 150 15.77 35.47 13.29
C ASP A 150 14.47 35.51 14.10
N ASP A 151 13.35 35.05 13.53
CA ASP A 151 12.07 34.97 14.21
C ASP A 151 11.82 33.60 14.84
N LEU A 152 12.66 32.60 14.54
CA LEU A 152 12.58 31.27 15.13
C LEU A 152 12.87 31.32 16.63
N SER A 153 12.21 30.43 17.36
CA SER A 153 12.31 30.32 18.82
C SER A 153 11.97 28.89 19.23
N ASP A 154 12.40 28.47 20.43
CA ASP A 154 11.96 27.20 21.03
C ASP A 154 10.62 27.36 21.76
N GLU A 155 10.26 28.60 22.14
CA GLU A 155 9.00 28.96 22.80
C GLU A 155 8.29 30.09 22.04
N GLY A 156 6.95 30.08 22.07
CA GLY A 156 6.12 31.12 21.44
C GLY A 156 4.98 30.53 20.63
N ILE A 157 4.83 31.01 19.39
CA ILE A 157 3.68 30.73 18.55
C ILE A 157 4.01 29.60 17.58
N ARG A 158 3.18 28.56 17.56
CA ARG A 158 3.25 27.48 16.59
C ARG A 158 2.75 27.91 15.23
N ILE A 159 3.52 27.61 14.19
CA ILE A 159 3.18 27.91 12.79
C ILE A 159 2.87 26.62 12.02
N LEU A 160 1.59 26.41 11.70
CA LEU A 160 1.14 25.30 10.87
C LEU A 160 1.54 25.52 9.41
N ARG A 161 2.00 24.46 8.76
CA ARG A 161 2.43 24.42 7.36
C ARG A 161 1.64 23.34 6.59
N GLY A 162 1.90 23.20 5.29
CA GLY A 162 1.18 22.24 4.45
C GLY A 162 1.26 20.77 4.93
N GLY A 163 2.29 20.42 5.71
CA GLY A 163 2.43 19.10 6.34
C GLY A 163 1.39 18.82 7.43
N ASN A 164 0.88 19.86 8.11
CA ASN A 164 -0.10 19.73 9.19
C ASN A 164 -1.51 19.44 8.67
N ILE A 165 -1.79 19.63 7.39
CA ILE A 165 -3.09 19.28 6.82
C ILE A 165 -3.07 17.78 6.50
N ASN A 166 -3.91 16.99 7.15
CA ASN A 166 -3.98 15.56 6.87
C ASN A 166 -4.97 15.29 5.74
N LYS A 167 -4.51 14.70 4.63
CA LYS A 167 -5.35 14.49 3.44
C LYS A 167 -6.42 13.42 3.66
N ASN A 168 -6.20 12.46 4.57
CA ASN A 168 -7.07 11.32 4.79
C ASN A 168 -8.18 11.65 5.79
N THR A 169 -7.82 12.30 6.89
CA THR A 169 -8.76 12.70 7.96
C THR A 169 -9.36 14.07 7.70
N GLN A 170 -8.69 14.92 6.91
CA GLN A 170 -9.05 16.32 6.69
C GLN A 170 -9.06 17.15 8.00
N ASN A 171 -8.21 16.77 8.93
CA ASN A 171 -7.93 17.47 10.18
C ASN A 171 -6.59 18.20 10.13
N LEU A 172 -6.36 19.06 11.11
CA LEU A 172 -5.08 19.69 11.39
C LEU A 172 -4.32 18.85 12.43
N ASP A 173 -3.20 18.27 12.02
CA ASP A 173 -2.34 17.50 12.90
C ASP A 173 -1.21 18.39 13.43
N LEU A 174 -1.02 18.40 14.74
CA LEU A 174 0.15 19.04 15.36
C LEU A 174 1.34 18.10 15.28
N LEU A 175 2.45 18.58 14.74
CA LEU A 175 3.63 17.74 14.50
C LEU A 175 4.73 18.10 15.50
N SER A 176 5.56 17.10 15.83
CA SER A 176 6.71 17.28 16.74
C SER A 176 7.78 18.22 16.18
N ASN A 177 7.84 18.39 14.85
CA ASN A 177 8.77 19.26 14.14
C ASN A 177 8.12 20.54 13.59
N ASP A 178 7.01 20.97 14.19
CA ASP A 178 6.40 22.24 13.85
C ASP A 178 7.34 23.41 14.13
N VAL A 179 7.19 24.48 13.34
CA VAL A 179 7.98 25.69 13.51
C VAL A 179 7.37 26.52 14.62
N ILE A 180 8.20 26.94 15.57
CA ILE A 180 7.82 27.88 16.63
C ILE A 180 8.51 29.22 16.35
N VAL A 181 7.76 30.31 16.49
CA VAL A 181 8.25 31.69 16.27
C VAL A 181 8.01 32.58 17.49
N LYS A 182 8.78 33.66 17.58
CA LYS A 182 8.70 34.66 18.65
C LYS A 182 7.29 35.26 18.76
N GLU A 183 6.88 35.52 20.00
CA GLU A 183 5.54 36.05 20.34
C GLU A 183 5.23 37.42 19.72
N LYS A 184 6.26 38.22 19.39
CA LYS A 184 6.11 39.49 18.65
C LYS A 184 5.39 39.34 17.29
N LEU A 185 5.35 38.13 16.73
CA LEU A 185 4.66 37.82 15.47
C LEU A 185 3.20 37.39 15.67
N LEU A 186 2.67 37.47 16.90
CA LEU A 186 1.28 37.16 17.18
C LEU A 186 0.36 38.12 16.45
N ASN A 187 -0.61 37.55 15.77
CA ASN A 187 -1.70 38.21 15.11
C ASN A 187 -2.95 37.35 15.29
N GLU A 188 -3.79 37.75 16.24
CA GLU A 188 -5.02 37.02 16.59
C GLU A 188 -5.96 36.76 15.41
N GLU A 189 -5.91 37.56 14.35
CA GLU A 189 -6.72 37.34 13.15
C GLU A 189 -6.26 36.10 12.37
N LYS A 190 -4.98 35.73 12.50
CA LYS A 190 -4.35 34.57 11.87
C LYS A 190 -4.33 33.32 12.76
N SER A 191 -4.77 33.45 14.01
CA SER A 191 -4.98 32.33 14.92
C SER A 191 -6.05 31.40 14.36
N ILE A 192 -5.85 30.10 14.53
CA ILE A 192 -6.85 29.08 14.13
C ILE A 192 -8.03 29.10 15.09
N GLN A 193 -9.23 29.27 14.54
CA GLN A 193 -10.49 29.27 15.26
C GLN A 193 -11.34 28.06 14.87
N GLN A 194 -12.20 27.61 15.77
CA GLN A 194 -13.20 26.59 15.48
C GLN A 194 -14.07 27.03 14.30
N GLY A 195 -14.23 26.13 13.33
CA GLY A 195 -14.97 26.38 12.10
C GLY A 195 -14.11 26.92 10.95
N ASP A 196 -12.85 27.27 11.19
CA ASP A 196 -11.94 27.67 10.12
C ASP A 196 -11.69 26.50 9.15
N ILE A 197 -11.70 26.82 7.85
CA ILE A 197 -11.27 25.88 6.81
C ILE A 197 -9.88 26.29 6.38
N VAL A 198 -8.89 25.45 6.66
CA VAL A 198 -7.49 25.72 6.30
C VAL A 198 -7.20 25.04 4.97
N ILE A 199 -6.69 25.81 4.01
CA ILE A 199 -6.28 25.32 2.71
C ILE A 199 -4.82 25.66 2.44
N THR A 200 -4.18 24.88 1.58
CA THR A 200 -2.87 25.24 1.03
C THR A 200 -3.02 26.34 -0.02
N GLY A 201 -2.20 27.38 0.08
CA GLY A 201 -2.08 28.48 -0.88
C GLY A 201 -1.09 28.21 -2.00
N THR A 202 -0.21 27.22 -1.85
CA THR A 202 0.69 26.74 -2.91
C THR A 202 0.68 25.21 -2.93
N ASN A 203 0.44 24.61 -4.09
CA ASN A 203 0.42 23.14 -4.24
C ASN A 203 1.16 22.69 -5.50
N ASP A 204 1.62 21.44 -5.47
CA ASP A 204 1.80 20.64 -6.67
C ASP A 204 0.45 20.08 -7.15
N ILE A 205 0.39 19.59 -8.40
CA ILE A 205 -0.84 19.05 -8.99
C ILE A 205 -1.47 17.95 -8.12
N SER A 206 -0.66 17.17 -7.40
CA SER A 206 -1.16 16.04 -6.59
C SER A 206 -1.86 16.46 -5.28
N ASN A 207 -1.71 17.72 -4.85
CA ASN A 207 -2.28 18.27 -3.61
C ASN A 207 -3.19 19.49 -3.82
N ILE A 208 -3.68 19.70 -5.05
CA ILE A 208 -4.70 20.73 -5.32
C ILE A 208 -5.89 20.55 -4.37
N ALA A 209 -6.38 21.68 -3.84
CA ALA A 209 -7.53 21.73 -2.92
C ALA A 209 -7.37 20.91 -1.63
N LYS A 210 -6.12 20.60 -1.22
CA LYS A 210 -5.85 20.01 0.10
C LYS A 210 -6.35 20.96 1.19
N CYS A 211 -7.26 20.47 2.02
CA CYS A 211 -7.94 21.27 3.05
C CYS A 211 -8.12 20.49 4.36
N ALA A 212 -8.29 21.22 5.45
CA ALA A 212 -8.69 20.70 6.74
C ALA A 212 -9.76 21.58 7.39
N PHE A 213 -10.58 20.97 8.25
CA PHE A 213 -11.54 21.67 9.10
C PHE A 213 -10.98 21.79 10.52
N ALA A 214 -10.96 22.99 11.06
CA ALA A 214 -10.61 23.22 12.46
C ALA A 214 -11.83 22.92 13.35
N SER A 215 -11.85 21.74 13.98
CA SER A 215 -12.94 21.33 14.89
C SER A 215 -12.94 22.09 16.22
N GLU A 216 -11.81 22.71 16.57
CA GLU A 216 -11.57 23.41 17.82
C GLU A 216 -10.64 24.62 17.61
N ASN A 217 -10.59 25.51 18.61
CA ASN A 217 -9.61 26.58 18.64
C ASN A 217 -8.23 25.99 18.99
N LEU A 218 -7.17 26.45 18.31
CA LEU A 218 -5.81 26.05 18.64
C LEU A 218 -5.07 27.21 19.31
N ALA A 219 -4.79 27.06 20.61
CA ALA A 219 -4.07 28.08 21.38
C ALA A 219 -2.65 28.30 20.83
N ASN A 220 -2.20 29.55 20.83
CA ASN A 220 -0.86 29.96 20.38
C ASN A 220 -0.45 29.38 19.02
N THR A 221 -1.41 29.20 18.11
CA THR A 221 -1.21 28.53 16.83
C THR A 221 -1.76 29.36 15.68
N GLN A 222 -0.90 29.63 14.69
CA GLN A 222 -1.25 30.37 13.47
C GLN A 222 -0.84 29.58 12.23
N ILE A 223 -1.31 30.00 11.06
CA ILE A 223 -0.90 29.41 9.79
C ILE A 223 0.32 30.12 9.18
N GLY A 224 1.17 29.37 8.48
CA GLY A 224 2.31 29.90 7.72
C GLY A 224 1.90 30.54 6.39
N ALA A 225 2.80 31.34 5.80
CA ALA A 225 2.55 32.15 4.60
C ALA A 225 1.95 31.39 3.39
N PHE A 226 2.22 30.09 3.27
CA PHE A 226 1.73 29.22 2.19
C PHE A 226 0.38 28.57 2.47
N LEU A 227 -0.31 28.94 3.55
CA LEU A 227 -1.66 28.51 3.85
C LEU A 227 -2.63 29.70 3.80
N ARG A 228 -3.93 29.40 3.70
CA ARG A 228 -5.02 30.35 3.86
C ARG A 228 -6.05 29.78 4.82
N ILE A 229 -6.66 30.64 5.62
CA ILE A 229 -7.90 30.32 6.33
C ILE A 229 -9.05 30.89 5.52
N ILE A 230 -10.08 30.08 5.27
CA ILE A 230 -11.39 30.50 4.83
C ILE A 230 -12.27 30.53 6.08
N ARG A 231 -12.52 31.73 6.62
CA ARG A 231 -13.31 31.94 7.83
C ARG A 231 -14.74 32.28 7.46
N ILE A 232 -15.66 31.38 7.76
CA ILE A 232 -17.07 31.49 7.33
C ILE A 232 -17.84 32.44 8.24
N ALA A 233 -18.75 33.23 7.65
CA ALA A 233 -19.65 34.10 8.37
C ALA A 233 -20.54 33.29 9.35
N LYS A 234 -20.84 33.86 10.53
CA LYS A 234 -21.53 33.13 11.62
C LYS A 234 -22.95 32.71 11.26
N GLU A 235 -23.53 33.37 10.28
CA GLU A 235 -24.86 33.14 9.74
C GLU A 235 -24.91 31.90 8.84
N GLN A 236 -23.75 31.31 8.49
CA GLN A 236 -23.64 30.15 7.62
C GLN A 236 -23.02 28.96 8.35
N ASN A 237 -23.33 27.74 7.90
CA ASN A 237 -22.73 26.54 8.48
C ASN A 237 -21.33 26.30 7.88
N ALA A 238 -20.29 26.57 8.66
CA ALA A 238 -18.91 26.41 8.20
C ALA A 238 -18.57 24.99 7.72
N LYS A 239 -19.14 23.96 8.36
CA LYS A 239 -18.89 22.57 8.00
C LYS A 239 -19.56 22.15 6.69
N TYR A 240 -20.71 22.76 6.36
CA TYR A 240 -21.31 22.62 5.04
C TYR A 240 -20.37 23.15 3.95
N ILE A 241 -19.81 24.35 4.15
CA ILE A 241 -18.86 24.96 3.20
C ILE A 241 -17.58 24.13 3.10
N PHE A 242 -17.07 23.62 4.22
CA PHE A 242 -15.94 22.70 4.25
C PHE A 242 -16.16 21.49 3.34
N TYR A 243 -17.34 20.85 3.40
CA TYR A 243 -17.65 19.71 2.54
C TYR A 243 -17.63 20.05 1.05
N ILE A 244 -17.97 21.28 0.67
CA ILE A 244 -17.89 21.75 -0.72
C ILE A 244 -16.43 21.98 -1.11
N VAL A 245 -15.63 22.63 -0.25
CA VAL A 245 -14.19 22.83 -0.47
C VAL A 245 -13.44 21.49 -0.54
N ALA A 246 -13.89 20.49 0.23
CA ALA A 246 -13.39 19.12 0.20
C ALA A 246 -13.87 18.29 -1.00
N SER A 247 -14.79 18.82 -1.81
CA SER A 247 -15.40 18.07 -2.91
C SER A 247 -14.57 18.13 -4.20
N GLY A 248 -14.81 17.14 -5.08
CA GLY A 248 -14.26 17.16 -6.44
C GLY A 248 -14.74 18.34 -7.29
N PHE A 249 -15.80 19.04 -6.88
CA PHE A 249 -16.30 20.23 -7.57
C PHE A 249 -15.34 21.42 -7.36
N TYR A 250 -14.93 21.68 -6.12
CA TYR A 250 -13.93 22.71 -5.82
C TYR A 250 -12.54 22.35 -6.37
N GLU A 251 -12.13 21.09 -6.24
CA GLU A 251 -10.85 20.59 -6.78
C GLU A 251 -10.71 20.88 -8.29
N LYS A 252 -11.75 20.55 -9.09
CA LYS A 252 -11.78 20.80 -10.53
C LYS A 252 -11.77 22.29 -10.86
N TYR A 253 -12.53 23.10 -10.11
CA TYR A 253 -12.55 24.54 -10.32
C TYR A 253 -11.16 25.15 -10.10
N ILE A 254 -10.53 24.89 -8.95
CA ILE A 254 -9.18 25.41 -8.66
C ILE A 254 -8.18 24.91 -9.70
N GLN A 255 -8.26 23.64 -10.11
CA GLN A 255 -7.42 23.10 -11.17
C GLN A 255 -7.57 23.89 -12.48
N SER A 256 -8.80 24.25 -12.88
CA SER A 256 -9.03 25.05 -14.07
C SER A 256 -8.45 26.47 -13.99
N CYS A 257 -8.45 27.08 -12.80
CA CYS A 257 -7.87 28.41 -12.59
C CYS A 257 -6.34 28.43 -12.68
N VAL A 258 -5.67 27.29 -12.47
CA VAL A 258 -4.19 27.21 -12.38
C VAL A 258 -3.53 26.51 -13.57
N SER A 259 -4.30 25.82 -14.43
CA SER A 259 -3.83 24.95 -15.52
C SER A 259 -3.02 25.64 -16.65
N GLY A 260 -2.84 26.96 -16.61
CA GLY A 260 -1.99 27.71 -17.56
C GLY A 260 -0.61 28.10 -17.03
N THR A 261 -0.23 27.68 -15.82
CA THR A 261 1.02 28.10 -15.17
C THR A 261 2.13 27.06 -15.40
N VAL A 262 3.23 27.44 -16.08
CA VAL A 262 4.39 26.55 -16.41
C VAL A 262 5.25 26.20 -15.17
N SER A 263 4.77 26.49 -13.95
CA SER A 263 5.52 26.30 -12.71
C SER A 263 5.20 24.96 -12.06
N SER A 264 6.20 24.29 -11.50
CA SER A 264 6.04 23.10 -10.65
C SER A 264 5.26 23.37 -9.36
N LEU A 265 5.10 24.65 -9.00
CA LEU A 265 4.31 25.12 -7.86
C LEU A 265 3.19 26.04 -8.34
N LEU A 266 1.94 25.65 -8.06
CA LEU A 266 0.72 26.37 -8.41
C LEU A 266 0.32 27.26 -7.24
N ASN A 267 0.29 28.58 -7.45
CA ASN A 267 -0.10 29.55 -6.44
C ASN A 267 -1.60 29.85 -6.54
N ILE A 268 -2.36 29.57 -5.49
CA ILE A 268 -3.80 29.82 -5.40
C ILE A 268 -4.00 31.26 -4.93
N LYS A 269 -4.48 32.12 -5.84
CA LYS A 269 -4.82 33.51 -5.53
C LYS A 269 -6.10 33.56 -4.69
N ASN A 270 -6.18 34.54 -3.78
CA ASN A 270 -7.40 34.77 -2.99
C ASN A 270 -8.63 34.98 -3.88
N GLU A 271 -8.47 35.71 -4.99
CA GLU A 271 -9.52 35.96 -5.97
C GLU A 271 -10.14 34.66 -6.53
N TYR A 272 -9.35 33.60 -6.70
CA TYR A 272 -9.89 32.32 -7.18
C TYR A 272 -10.82 31.70 -6.14
N ILE A 273 -10.45 31.78 -4.86
CA ILE A 273 -11.26 31.27 -3.75
C ILE A 273 -12.51 32.13 -3.61
N GLU A 274 -12.38 33.46 -3.63
CA GLU A 274 -13.47 34.42 -3.47
C GLU A 274 -14.52 34.29 -4.57
N ASN A 275 -14.12 34.09 -5.82
CA ASN A 275 -15.03 33.95 -6.96
C ASN A 275 -15.63 32.55 -7.13
N PHE A 276 -15.25 31.58 -6.29
CA PHE A 276 -15.83 30.24 -6.37
C PHE A 276 -17.33 30.28 -6.08
N LEU A 277 -18.12 29.69 -6.98
CA LEU A 277 -19.57 29.63 -6.86
C LEU A 277 -19.99 28.50 -5.91
N ILE A 278 -20.88 28.81 -4.98
CA ILE A 278 -21.38 27.87 -3.97
C ILE A 278 -22.90 27.79 -4.05
N PRO A 279 -23.46 26.56 -4.07
CA PRO A 279 -24.89 26.36 -3.88
C PRO A 279 -25.23 26.54 -2.40
N LEU A 280 -26.06 27.52 -2.06
CA LEU A 280 -26.40 27.89 -0.69
C LEU A 280 -27.86 27.54 -0.38
N PRO A 281 -28.10 26.48 0.42
CA PRO A 281 -29.41 26.17 1.01
C PRO A 281 -29.76 27.15 2.13
N PRO A 282 -31.04 27.16 2.57
CA PRO A 282 -31.41 27.73 3.86
C PRO A 282 -30.57 27.12 5.00
N LEU A 283 -30.24 27.90 6.03
CA LEU A 283 -29.33 27.49 7.11
C LEU A 283 -29.73 26.16 7.78
N LYS A 284 -31.04 25.96 8.02
CA LYS A 284 -31.55 24.70 8.59
C LYS A 284 -31.30 23.50 7.67
N GLU A 285 -31.38 23.69 6.35
CA GLU A 285 -31.08 22.62 5.39
C GLU A 285 -29.56 22.36 5.34
N GLN A 286 -28.71 23.39 5.44
CA GLN A 286 -27.25 23.20 5.57
C GLN A 286 -26.90 22.31 6.77
N GLN A 287 -27.52 22.54 7.92
CA GLN A 287 -27.35 21.74 9.13
C GLN A 287 -27.78 20.28 8.92
N GLU A 288 -28.91 20.05 8.23
CA GLU A 288 -29.38 18.69 7.92
C GLU A 288 -28.47 17.97 6.91
N ILE A 289 -27.93 18.69 5.92
CA ILE A 289 -26.92 18.15 5.00
C ILE A 289 -25.69 17.69 5.78
N VAL A 290 -25.15 18.56 6.66
CA VAL A 290 -23.97 18.25 7.48
C VAL A 290 -24.22 17.03 8.35
N LYS A 291 -25.36 16.95 9.03
CA LYS A 291 -25.74 15.79 9.86
C LYS A 291 -25.71 14.48 9.07
N LYS A 292 -26.25 14.48 7.85
CA LYS A 292 -26.25 13.29 6.98
C LYS A 292 -24.86 12.97 6.45
N LEU A 293 -24.10 13.97 6.03
CA LEU A 293 -22.74 13.78 5.52
C LEU A 293 -21.80 13.27 6.62
N ASP A 294 -21.87 13.81 7.83
CA ASP A 294 -21.08 13.34 8.98
C ASP A 294 -21.31 11.86 9.26
N LEU A 295 -22.57 11.41 9.27
CA LEU A 295 -22.92 10.01 9.45
C LEU A 295 -22.33 9.13 8.33
N LEU A 296 -22.52 9.54 7.07
CA LEU A 296 -22.12 8.74 5.91
C LEU A 296 -20.60 8.70 5.73
N VAL A 297 -19.89 9.80 6.00
CA VAL A 297 -18.43 9.88 5.94
C VAL A 297 -17.80 9.05 7.06
N THR A 298 -18.35 9.13 8.28
CA THR A 298 -17.93 8.27 9.41
C THR A 298 -18.09 6.80 9.06
N LEU A 299 -19.28 6.39 8.59
CA LEU A 299 -19.54 5.00 8.17
C LEU A 299 -18.59 4.53 7.05
N ALA A 300 -18.29 5.40 6.09
CA ALA A 300 -17.35 5.09 5.01
C ALA A 300 -15.91 4.91 5.53
N ASN A 301 -15.48 5.70 6.51
CA ASN A 301 -14.18 5.57 7.16
C ASN A 301 -14.10 4.27 7.97
N ASP A 302 -15.10 3.99 8.81
CA ASP A 302 -15.15 2.77 9.62
C ASP A 302 -15.08 1.52 8.74
N PHE A 303 -15.86 1.50 7.66
CA PHE A 303 -15.82 0.41 6.69
C PHE A 303 -14.44 0.22 6.05
N ALA A 304 -13.72 1.31 5.74
CA ALA A 304 -12.37 1.24 5.20
C ALA A 304 -11.38 0.62 6.19
N ILE A 305 -11.47 1.02 7.47
CA ILE A 305 -10.65 0.49 8.57
C ILE A 305 -10.96 -0.99 8.77
N THR A 306 -12.25 -1.37 8.86
CA THR A 306 -12.67 -2.77 9.00
C THR A 306 -12.17 -3.63 7.86
N LYS A 307 -12.27 -3.16 6.61
CA LYS A 307 -11.79 -3.89 5.43
C LYS A 307 -10.28 -4.15 5.50
N GLU A 308 -9.49 -3.18 5.96
CA GLU A 308 -8.05 -3.36 6.09
C GLU A 308 -7.68 -4.30 7.25
N ASN A 309 -8.37 -4.18 8.38
CA ASN A 309 -8.20 -5.10 9.51
C ASN A 309 -8.55 -6.55 9.13
N LEU A 310 -9.63 -6.76 8.36
CA LEU A 310 -10.00 -8.09 7.85
C LEU A 310 -8.89 -8.68 6.97
N LYS A 311 -8.27 -7.92 6.06
CA LYS A 311 -7.13 -8.40 5.26
C LYS A 311 -5.94 -8.81 6.14
N ARG A 312 -5.65 -8.05 7.20
CA ARG A 312 -4.56 -8.36 8.14
C ARG A 312 -4.85 -9.66 8.89
N ILE A 313 -6.08 -9.85 9.38
CA ILE A 313 -6.53 -11.07 10.05
C ILE A 313 -6.47 -12.26 9.09
N GLU A 314 -6.99 -12.11 7.88
CA GLU A 314 -6.93 -13.13 6.82
C GLU A 314 -5.51 -13.65 6.58
N LYS A 315 -4.53 -12.75 6.53
CA LYS A 315 -3.11 -13.11 6.35
C LYS A 315 -2.52 -13.79 7.58
N ARG A 316 -2.92 -13.39 8.79
CA ARG A 316 -2.50 -14.05 10.04
C ARG A 316 -3.04 -15.47 10.14
N ILE A 317 -4.30 -15.69 9.76
CA ILE A 317 -4.94 -17.02 9.74
C ILE A 317 -4.20 -17.95 8.78
N GLU A 318 -3.90 -17.51 7.54
CA GLU A 318 -3.14 -18.32 6.58
C GLU A 318 -1.79 -18.77 7.15
N LYS A 319 -1.02 -17.84 7.70
CA LYS A 319 0.28 -18.14 8.32
C LYS A 319 0.13 -19.14 9.48
N ARG A 320 -0.91 -18.98 10.31
CA ARG A 320 -1.17 -19.88 11.44
C ARG A 320 -1.58 -21.27 10.97
N LEU A 321 -2.41 -21.39 9.95
CA LEU A 321 -2.82 -22.68 9.38
C LEU A 321 -1.63 -23.44 8.80
N LEU A 322 -0.77 -22.77 8.04
CA LEU A 322 0.46 -23.37 7.50
C LEU A 322 1.40 -23.82 8.64
N LYS A 323 1.54 -23.01 9.70
CA LYS A 323 2.31 -23.41 10.89
C LYS A 323 1.74 -24.67 11.55
N LEU A 324 0.43 -24.69 11.83
CA LEU A 324 -0.24 -25.84 12.44
C LEU A 324 -0.16 -27.10 11.57
N ALA A 325 -0.17 -26.93 10.25
CA ALA A 325 0.04 -28.02 9.29
C ALA A 325 1.46 -28.60 9.46
N LEU A 326 2.50 -27.77 9.50
CA LEU A 326 3.90 -28.23 9.59
C LEU A 326 4.32 -28.75 10.96
N GLU A 327 3.60 -28.39 12.03
CA GLU A 327 3.78 -28.95 13.37
C GLU A 327 2.95 -30.22 13.59
N GLY A 328 2.20 -30.67 12.58
CA GLY A 328 1.30 -31.84 12.65
C GLY A 328 0.09 -31.64 13.57
N SER A 329 -0.15 -30.42 14.05
CA SER A 329 -1.32 -30.09 14.88
C SER A 329 -2.63 -30.21 14.09
N LEU A 330 -2.60 -29.85 12.81
CA LEU A 330 -3.78 -29.90 11.93
C LEU A 330 -4.27 -31.34 11.67
N SER A 331 -3.37 -32.32 11.72
CA SER A 331 -3.64 -33.74 11.47
C SER A 331 -3.63 -34.60 12.74
N LYS A 332 -3.61 -33.98 13.94
CA LYS A 332 -3.50 -34.71 15.23
C LYS A 332 -4.54 -35.83 15.38
N ARG A 333 -5.80 -35.56 15.06
CA ARG A 333 -6.89 -36.56 15.13
C ARG A 333 -6.73 -37.68 14.10
N TYR A 334 -6.24 -37.36 12.91
CA TYR A 334 -5.97 -38.33 11.86
C TYR A 334 -4.89 -39.33 12.30
N ARG A 335 -3.80 -38.84 12.92
CA ARG A 335 -2.75 -39.70 13.48
C ARG A 335 -3.26 -40.67 14.55
N HIS A 336 -4.13 -40.22 15.45
CA HIS A 336 -4.68 -41.10 16.49
C HIS A 336 -5.50 -42.27 15.93
N THR A 337 -6.13 -42.08 14.78
CA THR A 337 -6.96 -43.10 14.12
C THR A 337 -6.18 -43.96 13.11
N HIS A 338 -4.96 -43.56 12.75
CA HIS A 338 -4.10 -44.23 11.76
C HIS A 338 -2.68 -44.46 12.33
N GLN A 339 -2.59 -45.09 13.50
CA GLN A 339 -1.33 -45.24 14.26
C GLN A 339 -0.24 -46.05 13.55
N SER A 340 -0.59 -46.83 12.53
CA SER A 340 0.37 -47.60 11.72
C SER A 340 1.20 -46.74 10.77
N LEU A 341 0.82 -45.47 10.54
CA LEU A 341 1.54 -44.58 9.64
C LEU A 341 2.79 -44.01 10.31
N SER A 342 3.94 -44.15 9.65
CA SER A 342 5.20 -43.61 10.12
C SER A 342 6.09 -43.24 8.94
N ALA A 343 6.55 -41.99 8.90
CA ALA A 343 7.50 -41.50 7.91
C ALA A 343 8.80 -42.31 8.00
N HIS A 344 9.22 -42.73 9.20
CA HIS A 344 10.41 -43.57 9.37
C HIS A 344 10.27 -44.92 8.64
N THR A 345 9.09 -45.56 8.70
CA THR A 345 8.83 -46.82 7.99
C THR A 345 8.78 -46.60 6.47
N GLU A 346 8.14 -45.52 6.01
CA GLU A 346 8.10 -45.15 4.59
C GLU A 346 9.52 -44.87 4.05
N ILE A 347 10.33 -44.14 4.80
CA ILE A 347 11.75 -43.86 4.51
C ILE A 347 12.56 -45.16 4.41
N GLN A 348 12.39 -46.10 5.36
CA GLN A 348 13.08 -47.39 5.33
C GLN A 348 12.73 -48.20 4.08
N ASN A 349 11.44 -48.28 3.74
CA ASN A 349 10.97 -48.96 2.54
C ASN A 349 11.49 -48.29 1.26
N HIS A 350 11.46 -46.96 1.21
CA HIS A 350 12.02 -46.17 0.12
C HIS A 350 13.51 -46.45 -0.07
N ASN A 351 14.31 -46.35 1.00
CA ASN A 351 15.75 -46.58 0.96
C ASN A 351 16.10 -48.00 0.51
N LYS A 352 15.32 -49.00 0.94
CA LYS A 352 15.48 -50.39 0.47
C LYS A 352 15.26 -50.49 -1.05
N ALA A 353 14.16 -49.93 -1.55
CA ALA A 353 13.85 -49.92 -2.98
C ALA A 353 14.91 -49.16 -3.80
N ILE A 354 15.41 -48.03 -3.29
CA ILE A 354 16.48 -47.25 -3.92
C ILE A 354 17.79 -48.06 -3.98
N LYS A 355 18.17 -48.78 -2.91
CA LYS A 355 19.35 -49.66 -2.93
C LYS A 355 19.24 -50.75 -3.99
N GLU A 356 18.08 -51.39 -4.09
CA GLU A 356 17.82 -52.42 -5.09
C GLU A 356 17.87 -51.85 -6.52
N LYS A 357 17.22 -50.70 -6.76
CA LYS A 357 17.25 -49.98 -8.05
C LYS A 357 18.67 -49.60 -8.43
N ARG A 358 19.43 -49.00 -7.50
CA ARG A 358 20.83 -48.61 -7.71
C ARG A 358 21.71 -49.81 -8.08
N LYS A 359 21.57 -50.92 -7.35
CA LYS A 359 22.30 -52.18 -7.65
C LYS A 359 21.99 -52.70 -9.05
N LYS A 360 20.74 -52.61 -9.51
CA LYS A 360 20.34 -52.99 -10.87
C LYS A 360 20.98 -52.07 -11.93
N LEU A 361 20.89 -50.76 -11.74
CA LEU A 361 21.46 -49.76 -12.65
C LEU A 361 22.99 -49.84 -12.72
N GLU A 362 23.68 -50.06 -11.61
CA GLU A 362 25.14 -50.23 -11.58
C GLU A 362 25.59 -51.50 -12.32
N LYS A 363 24.83 -52.60 -12.24
CA LYS A 363 25.08 -53.80 -13.04
C LYS A 363 24.92 -53.52 -14.54
N GLU A 364 23.83 -52.86 -14.92
CA GLU A 364 23.56 -52.50 -16.31
C GLU A 364 24.62 -51.55 -16.88
N LEU A 365 25.03 -50.56 -16.08
CA LEU A 365 26.11 -49.63 -16.43
C LEU A 365 27.42 -50.38 -16.71
N LYS A 366 27.82 -51.31 -15.83
CA LYS A 366 29.00 -52.17 -16.04
C LYS A 366 28.89 -52.99 -17.34
N THR A 367 27.72 -53.53 -17.63
CA THR A 367 27.48 -54.26 -18.89
C THR A 367 27.65 -53.35 -20.10
N LEU A 368 27.04 -52.17 -20.12
CA LEU A 368 27.17 -51.23 -21.25
C LEU A 368 28.61 -50.69 -21.40
N GLU A 369 29.30 -50.40 -20.30
CA GLU A 369 30.71 -49.97 -20.34
C GLU A 369 31.61 -51.08 -20.91
N SER A 370 31.32 -52.36 -20.61
CA SER A 370 32.04 -53.50 -21.19
C SER A 370 31.75 -53.66 -22.70
N LYS A 371 30.51 -53.43 -23.14
CA LYS A 371 30.12 -53.44 -24.56
C LYS A 371 30.78 -52.29 -25.34
N LEU A 372 30.84 -51.10 -24.74
CA LEU A 372 31.51 -49.94 -25.33
C LEU A 372 33.01 -50.19 -25.56
N LYS A 373 33.69 -50.85 -24.61
CA LYS A 373 35.11 -51.25 -24.76
C LYS A 373 35.33 -52.26 -25.88
N LYS A 374 34.35 -53.12 -26.17
CA LYS A 374 34.41 -54.17 -27.21
C LYS A 374 33.90 -53.73 -28.59
N ALA A 375 33.29 -52.54 -28.70
CA ALA A 375 32.72 -52.07 -29.95
C ALA A 375 33.83 -51.68 -30.96
N PRO A 376 33.68 -52.00 -32.25
CA PRO A 376 34.64 -51.60 -33.28
C PRO A 376 34.58 -50.08 -33.53
N THR A 377 35.72 -49.49 -33.88
CA THR A 377 35.83 -48.08 -34.29
C THR A 377 35.60 -48.02 -35.81
N ARG A 378 34.46 -47.50 -36.27
CA ARG A 378 34.32 -47.16 -37.70
C ARG A 378 35.08 -45.85 -37.94
N ASN A 379 36.28 -45.94 -38.50
CA ASN A 379 36.90 -44.82 -39.22
C ASN A 379 36.33 -44.84 -40.64
N CYS A 380 35.54 -43.84 -41.00
CA CYS A 380 35.29 -43.52 -42.40
C CYS A 380 36.30 -42.43 -42.77
N GLU A 381 37.44 -42.82 -43.31
CA GLU A 381 38.28 -41.92 -44.10
C GLU A 381 37.64 -41.82 -45.49
N THR A 382 37.15 -40.64 -45.84
CA THR A 382 36.92 -40.29 -47.25
C THR A 382 38.20 -39.68 -47.79
N SER A 383 39.03 -40.49 -48.45
CA SER A 383 40.04 -40.01 -49.39
C SER A 383 39.36 -39.73 -50.74
N ALA A 384 39.63 -38.54 -51.27
CA ALA A 384 39.23 -38.13 -52.60
C ALA A 384 40.28 -38.55 -53.64
N GLY A 385 39.82 -39.04 -54.79
CA GLY A 385 40.55 -39.07 -56.07
C GLY A 385 41.27 -40.38 -56.41
N ASP A 386 40.82 -41.13 -57.42
CA ASP A 386 41.32 -40.98 -58.79
C ASP A 386 40.51 -41.85 -59.79
N ARG A 387 40.52 -41.46 -61.08
CA ARG A 387 39.75 -42.02 -62.20
C ARG A 387 40.43 -43.25 -62.81
N GLY A 388 39.64 -44.20 -63.30
CA GLY A 388 40.13 -45.24 -64.23
C GLY A 388 39.03 -46.17 -64.74
N LYS A 389 38.83 -46.19 -66.06
CA LYS A 389 37.80 -46.92 -66.82
C LYS A 389 38.03 -48.45 -66.85
N THR A 390 36.97 -49.28 -66.89
CA THR A 390 36.53 -50.10 -68.06
C THR A 390 35.68 -51.35 -67.71
N LYS A 391 34.56 -51.48 -68.45
CA LYS A 391 33.88 -52.67 -69.04
C LYS A 391 33.15 -53.76 -68.20
N HIS A 392 31.90 -54.04 -68.66
CA HIS A 392 31.09 -55.29 -68.76
C HIS A 392 31.57 -56.55 -68.01
N ASP A 393 30.74 -57.35 -67.32
CA ASP A 393 29.50 -58.02 -67.78
C ASP A 393 28.73 -58.66 -66.57
N PRO A 394 27.47 -59.12 -66.70
CA PRO A 394 26.59 -59.59 -65.62
C PRO A 394 26.57 -61.13 -65.45
N HIS A 395 25.98 -61.58 -64.33
CA HIS A 395 25.62 -62.95 -63.91
C HIS A 395 26.41 -63.51 -62.71
N ALA A 396 25.74 -63.60 -61.56
CA ALA A 396 25.60 -64.85 -60.81
C ALA A 396 24.55 -64.69 -59.71
N VAL A 397 23.49 -65.50 -59.82
CA VAL A 397 22.45 -65.76 -58.83
C VAL A 397 22.96 -66.84 -57.87
N ILE A 398 22.41 -66.88 -56.65
CA ILE A 398 22.11 -68.06 -55.80
C ILE A 398 22.63 -67.93 -54.35
N ALA A 399 21.65 -67.69 -53.47
CA ALA A 399 21.37 -68.28 -52.15
C ALA A 399 22.49 -68.48 -51.10
N SER A 400 22.23 -67.98 -49.88
CA SER A 400 21.89 -68.87 -48.75
C SER A 400 21.53 -68.08 -47.49
N GLU A 401 20.42 -68.46 -46.88
CA GLU A 401 19.93 -68.08 -45.55
C GLU A 401 21.00 -68.31 -44.46
N ARG A 402 21.15 -67.36 -43.51
CA ARG A 402 21.09 -67.60 -42.05
C ARG A 402 21.59 -66.42 -41.21
N SER A 403 20.89 -66.26 -40.09
CA SER A 403 21.18 -65.48 -38.88
C SER A 403 20.79 -64.00 -38.92
N GLU A 404 19.65 -63.73 -38.28
CA GLU A 404 19.38 -62.49 -37.54
C GLU A 404 20.56 -62.17 -36.63
N ARG A 405 21.56 -61.44 -37.14
CA ARG A 405 22.51 -60.70 -36.31
C ARG A 405 22.03 -59.27 -36.29
N GLY A 406 21.39 -58.90 -35.18
CA GLY A 406 21.03 -57.53 -34.87
C GLY A 406 22.21 -56.60 -35.15
N ASN A 407 21.90 -55.51 -35.85
CA ASN A 407 22.87 -54.48 -36.24
C ASN A 407 23.72 -54.08 -35.01
N PRO A 408 25.06 -54.12 -35.06
CA PRO A 408 25.88 -53.80 -33.90
C PRO A 408 25.64 -52.35 -33.45
N GLN A 409 25.19 -52.16 -32.20
CA GLN A 409 24.98 -50.84 -31.60
C GLN A 409 26.22 -49.97 -31.77
N THR A 410 26.02 -48.72 -32.19
CA THR A 410 27.12 -47.80 -32.44
C THR A 410 27.77 -47.36 -31.13
N LYS A 411 29.09 -47.05 -31.13
CA LYS A 411 29.78 -46.48 -29.95
C LYS A 411 29.06 -45.22 -29.42
N HIS A 412 28.41 -44.46 -30.31
CA HIS A 412 27.66 -43.26 -29.98
C HIS A 412 26.39 -43.58 -29.16
N GLU A 413 25.58 -44.54 -29.62
CA GLU A 413 24.40 -45.01 -28.88
C GLU A 413 24.75 -45.54 -27.49
N LEU A 414 25.81 -46.34 -27.38
CA LEU A 414 26.29 -46.87 -26.10
C LEU A 414 26.73 -45.76 -25.14
N LYS A 415 27.42 -44.72 -25.64
CA LYS A 415 27.79 -43.55 -24.83
C LYS A 415 26.56 -42.79 -24.32
N SER A 416 25.55 -42.60 -25.17
CA SER A 416 24.29 -41.93 -24.80
C SER A 416 23.52 -42.73 -23.73
N GLN A 417 23.40 -44.06 -23.89
CA GLN A 417 22.77 -44.93 -22.89
C GLN A 417 23.52 -44.92 -21.55
N ILE A 418 24.86 -44.96 -21.58
CA ILE A 418 25.70 -44.85 -20.37
C ILE A 418 25.46 -43.50 -19.67
N GLN A 419 25.37 -42.41 -20.43
CA GLN A 419 25.09 -41.08 -19.86
C GLN A 419 23.69 -41.01 -19.23
N SER A 420 22.68 -41.60 -19.89
CA SER A 420 21.32 -41.73 -19.35
C SER A 420 21.30 -42.53 -18.04
N LEU A 421 21.96 -43.70 -18.00
CA LEU A 421 22.07 -44.52 -16.78
C LEU A 421 22.80 -43.79 -15.65
N LYS A 422 23.88 -43.05 -15.95
CA LYS A 422 24.57 -42.22 -14.96
C LYS A 422 23.67 -41.13 -14.40
N LYS A 423 22.81 -40.52 -15.23
CA LYS A 423 21.81 -39.54 -14.79
C LYS A 423 20.72 -40.20 -13.92
N GLU A 424 20.26 -41.39 -14.25
CA GLU A 424 19.31 -42.13 -13.39
C GLU A 424 19.93 -42.55 -12.06
N LEU A 425 21.23 -42.87 -12.02
CA LEU A 425 21.95 -43.18 -10.79
C LEU A 425 22.03 -41.98 -9.83
N THR A 426 22.15 -40.74 -10.33
CA THR A 426 22.17 -39.55 -9.45
C THR A 426 20.82 -39.27 -8.80
N LYS A 427 19.72 -39.81 -9.34
CA LYS A 427 18.38 -39.77 -8.73
C LYS A 427 18.19 -40.82 -7.64
N CYS A 428 19.07 -41.83 -7.56
CA CYS A 428 18.99 -42.90 -6.56
C CYS A 428 19.65 -42.47 -5.24
N LYS A 429 18.98 -41.56 -4.51
CA LYS A 429 19.41 -41.07 -3.21
C LYS A 429 18.64 -41.74 -2.08
N GLU A 430 19.37 -42.09 -1.03
CA GLU A 430 18.77 -42.51 0.23
C GLU A 430 18.40 -41.28 1.06
N ILE A 431 17.32 -41.39 1.82
CA ILE A 431 16.88 -40.38 2.77
C ILE A 431 17.50 -40.68 4.13
N ILE A 432 18.11 -39.69 4.77
CA ILE A 432 18.70 -39.83 6.10
C ILE A 432 17.89 -38.98 7.08
N PRO A 433 17.02 -39.58 7.91
CA PRO A 433 16.35 -38.87 8.98
C PRO A 433 17.39 -38.24 9.92
N LEU A 434 17.17 -36.99 10.31
CA LEU A 434 17.91 -36.38 11.41
C LEU A 434 17.50 -37.10 12.70
N MET A 435 18.48 -37.54 13.50
CA MET A 435 18.20 -38.19 14.78
C MET A 435 17.32 -37.28 15.63
N THR A 436 16.15 -37.77 16.04
CA THR A 436 15.34 -37.12 17.06
C THR A 436 16.13 -37.18 18.35
N MET A 437 16.60 -36.03 18.85
CA MET A 437 17.14 -35.94 20.22
C MET A 437 16.09 -36.50 21.18
N ASP A 438 16.52 -37.40 22.08
CA ASP A 438 15.66 -37.97 23.11
C ASP A 438 14.93 -36.85 23.89
N SER A 439 13.66 -37.09 24.20
CA SER A 439 12.70 -36.16 24.82
C SER A 439 13.03 -35.72 26.25
N LYS A 440 14.28 -35.82 26.69
CA LYS A 440 14.76 -35.41 28.02
C LYS A 440 15.58 -34.12 28.02
N GLU A 441 16.02 -33.61 26.86
CA GLU A 441 16.75 -32.33 26.77
C GLU A 441 15.88 -31.16 26.27
N THR A 442 14.64 -31.40 25.83
CA THR A 442 13.75 -30.34 25.31
C THR A 442 13.15 -29.44 26.39
N SER A 443 13.18 -29.83 27.67
CA SER A 443 12.59 -29.04 28.76
C SER A 443 13.41 -27.82 29.19
N ALA A 444 14.64 -27.62 28.68
CA ALA A 444 15.51 -26.50 29.06
C ALA A 444 15.61 -25.38 28.01
N ASN A 445 15.11 -25.59 26.79
CA ASN A 445 15.23 -24.62 25.68
C ASN A 445 13.90 -24.06 25.16
N ALA A 446 12.77 -24.42 25.77
CA ALA A 446 11.45 -23.92 25.40
C ALA A 446 11.24 -22.41 25.70
N GLU A 447 12.09 -21.79 26.54
CA GLU A 447 11.96 -20.37 26.93
C GLU A 447 12.82 -19.38 26.12
N ARG A 448 13.57 -19.83 25.10
CA ARG A 448 14.49 -18.95 24.32
C ARG A 448 14.09 -18.65 22.87
N TYR A 449 12.89 -19.01 22.45
CA TYR A 449 12.35 -18.50 21.19
C TYR A 449 11.66 -17.16 21.45
N PRO A 450 12.00 -16.07 20.74
CA PRO A 450 11.27 -14.84 20.88
C PRO A 450 9.81 -15.11 20.51
N LEU A 451 8.94 -14.92 21.51
CA LEU A 451 7.51 -14.82 21.40
C LEU A 451 7.15 -13.73 20.38
N PHE A 452 7.20 -14.06 19.09
CA PHE A 452 6.58 -13.25 18.05
C PHE A 452 5.07 -13.49 18.09
N CYS A 453 4.43 -12.96 19.14
CA CYS A 453 3.02 -12.59 19.30
C CYS A 453 2.63 -12.65 20.79
N HIS A 454 3.06 -11.67 21.58
CA HIS A 454 2.32 -11.26 22.78
C HIS A 454 2.15 -9.74 22.80
N GLU A 455 1.24 -9.25 21.97
CA GLU A 455 0.52 -8.00 22.21
C GLU A 455 -0.92 -8.21 21.76
N ALA A 456 -1.75 -8.70 22.69
CA ALA A 456 -3.21 -8.54 22.70
C ALA A 456 -3.80 -9.19 23.97
N ALA A 457 -3.50 -8.61 25.12
CA ALA A 457 -4.40 -8.65 26.28
C ALA A 457 -3.96 -7.52 27.23
N ASN A 458 -4.83 -6.53 27.45
CA ASN A 458 -4.67 -5.35 28.30
C ASN A 458 -3.99 -4.12 27.67
N ALA A 459 -4.72 -3.44 26.79
CA ALA A 459 -4.62 -1.98 26.62
C ALA A 459 -5.95 -1.43 26.08
N THR A 460 -6.94 -1.30 26.97
CA THR A 460 -7.96 -0.27 26.82
C THR A 460 -7.30 1.09 27.03
N SER A 461 -7.54 2.02 26.10
CA SER A 461 -7.08 3.42 26.06
C SER A 461 -5.63 3.67 25.63
N ARG A 462 -5.46 3.98 24.34
CA ARG A 462 -4.80 5.18 23.78
C ARG A 462 -4.48 4.90 22.31
N ASN A 463 -5.15 5.64 21.43
CA ASN A 463 -4.80 5.75 20.03
C ASN A 463 -3.54 6.61 19.97
N ASP A 464 -2.42 6.06 19.52
CA ASP A 464 -1.32 6.84 18.96
C ASP A 464 -0.63 6.00 17.86
N ASP A 465 -0.17 6.74 16.85
CA ASP A 465 0.29 6.31 15.54
C ASP A 465 1.41 5.27 15.54
N LEU A 466 1.26 4.24 14.69
CA LEU A 466 2.35 3.36 14.25
C LEU A 466 2.18 3.03 12.76
N GLU A 467 2.37 4.05 11.93
CA GLU A 467 2.77 3.88 10.53
C GLU A 467 4.24 4.30 10.38
N SER A 468 4.96 3.58 9.51
CA SER A 468 6.39 3.76 9.18
C SER A 468 7.40 3.03 10.08
N THR A 469 7.50 1.71 9.89
CA THR A 469 8.82 1.07 9.90
C THR A 469 8.87 0.07 8.74
N LEU A 470 9.58 0.45 7.66
CA LEU A 470 10.40 -0.53 6.96
C LEU A 470 11.22 -1.26 8.04
N PRO A 471 11.40 -2.58 7.98
CA PRO A 471 12.27 -3.23 8.94
C PRO A 471 13.67 -2.65 8.71
N VAL A 472 14.06 -1.70 9.57
CA VAL A 472 15.44 -1.37 9.79
C VAL A 472 16.05 -2.70 10.21
N ILE A 473 16.88 -3.26 9.34
CA ILE A 473 17.70 -4.41 9.63
C ILE A 473 18.70 -3.93 10.69
N ALA A 474 18.23 -3.90 11.94
CA ALA A 474 19.10 -3.80 13.09
C ALA A 474 19.91 -5.09 13.10
N ARG A 475 21.21 -4.94 12.83
CA ARG A 475 22.23 -5.95 13.03
C ARG A 475 22.35 -6.23 14.53
N GLU A 476 21.37 -6.91 15.11
CA GLU A 476 21.56 -7.58 16.38
C GLU A 476 22.10 -8.97 16.09
N ARG A 477 23.37 -9.17 16.43
CA ARG A 477 24.03 -10.47 16.48
C ARG A 477 23.33 -11.30 17.56
N SER A 478 22.18 -11.89 17.23
CA SER A 478 21.60 -12.94 18.05
C SER A 478 22.38 -14.22 17.81
N ASP A 479 22.75 -14.85 18.90
CA ASP A 479 23.45 -16.12 19.04
C ASP A 479 23.13 -17.12 17.91
N ARG A 480 24.18 -17.63 17.25
CA ARG A 480 24.06 -18.64 16.19
C ARG A 480 23.66 -19.97 16.83
N SER A 481 22.38 -20.14 17.15
CA SER A 481 21.81 -21.47 17.30
C SER A 481 22.08 -22.25 16.01
N ASN A 482 22.60 -23.46 16.14
CA ASN A 482 23.03 -24.27 15.03
C ASN A 482 21.86 -24.42 14.02
N PRO A 483 21.97 -23.97 12.76
CA PRO A 483 20.88 -24.10 11.78
C PRO A 483 20.49 -25.56 11.49
N HIS A 484 21.25 -26.52 12.02
CA HIS A 484 21.00 -27.95 11.91
C HIS A 484 20.08 -28.54 12.98
N THR A 485 19.74 -27.81 14.06
CA THR A 485 18.78 -28.30 15.06
C THR A 485 17.33 -28.06 14.62
N PRO A 486 16.43 -29.05 14.75
CA PRO A 486 15.01 -28.87 14.55
C PRO A 486 14.45 -27.66 15.32
N PRO A 487 13.74 -26.72 14.66
CA PRO A 487 13.33 -25.46 15.27
C PRO A 487 12.03 -25.55 16.08
N PHE A 488 11.32 -26.67 16.00
CA PHE A 488 10.13 -26.97 16.77
C PHE A 488 9.89 -28.49 16.81
N GLU A 489 9.08 -28.93 17.78
CA GLU A 489 8.70 -30.33 17.91
C GLU A 489 7.74 -30.74 16.78
N ILE A 490 7.97 -31.92 16.24
CA ILE A 490 7.08 -32.57 15.27
C ILE A 490 6.55 -33.89 15.86
N PRO A 491 5.47 -34.45 15.31
CA PRO A 491 5.01 -35.79 15.66
C PRO A 491 6.12 -36.84 15.65
N SER A 492 6.08 -37.79 16.60
CA SER A 492 7.01 -38.94 16.60
C SER A 492 6.89 -39.84 15.36
N THR A 493 5.74 -39.79 14.68
CA THR A 493 5.50 -40.49 13.40
C THR A 493 6.10 -39.75 12.20
N TRP A 494 6.58 -38.52 12.36
CA TRP A 494 7.22 -37.73 11.31
C TRP A 494 8.73 -37.80 11.43
N ALA A 495 9.43 -37.39 10.37
CA ALA A 495 10.89 -37.28 10.38
C ALA A 495 11.32 -35.87 10.01
N TRP A 496 12.43 -35.40 10.58
CA TRP A 496 13.16 -34.27 10.04
C TRP A 496 14.15 -34.76 8.98
N VAL A 497 14.16 -34.13 7.81
CA VAL A 497 15.02 -34.50 6.67
C VAL A 497 15.65 -33.27 6.05
N LYS A 498 16.76 -33.43 5.34
CA LYS A 498 17.38 -32.33 4.59
C LYS A 498 16.85 -32.25 3.16
N GLY A 499 16.85 -31.04 2.59
CA GLY A 499 16.51 -30.82 1.18
C GLY A 499 17.31 -31.70 0.21
N CYS A 500 18.58 -31.99 0.52
CA CYS A 500 19.47 -32.83 -0.30
C CYS A 500 18.98 -34.27 -0.46
N ASP A 501 18.20 -34.75 0.50
CA ASP A 501 17.67 -36.11 0.59
C ASP A 501 16.32 -36.24 -0.13
N ILE A 502 15.50 -35.20 -0.09
CA ILE A 502 14.13 -35.21 -0.63
C ILE A 502 14.01 -34.60 -2.02
N PHE A 503 14.92 -33.70 -2.43
CA PHE A 503 14.89 -33.08 -3.75
C PHE A 503 15.75 -33.82 -4.76
N LEU A 504 15.15 -34.09 -5.92
CA LEU A 504 15.84 -34.66 -7.07
C LEU A 504 16.88 -33.68 -7.63
N PRO A 505 17.94 -34.18 -8.29
CA PRO A 505 18.90 -33.32 -8.99
C PRO A 505 18.19 -32.40 -9.98
N ILE A 506 18.52 -31.10 -9.95
CA ILE A 506 17.95 -30.14 -10.88
C ILE A 506 18.56 -30.35 -12.26
N ASP A 507 17.70 -30.60 -13.24
CA ASP A 507 18.10 -30.72 -14.63
C ASP A 507 18.38 -29.36 -15.27
N ASN A 508 19.19 -29.39 -16.33
CA ASN A 508 19.38 -28.29 -17.26
C ASN A 508 19.08 -28.78 -18.67
N THR A 509 18.38 -27.97 -19.44
CA THR A 509 18.14 -28.19 -20.86
C THR A 509 18.40 -26.91 -21.64
N GLU A 510 18.73 -27.05 -22.92
CA GLU A 510 18.67 -25.93 -23.84
C GLU A 510 17.30 -25.89 -24.52
N PRO A 511 16.65 -24.72 -24.66
CA PRO A 511 15.42 -24.62 -25.43
C PRO A 511 15.61 -25.15 -26.85
N GLN A 512 14.62 -25.89 -27.35
CA GLN A 512 14.63 -26.52 -28.67
C GLN A 512 13.44 -26.03 -29.50
N GLY A 513 13.53 -26.21 -30.83
CA GLY A 513 12.50 -25.76 -31.78
C GLY A 513 12.56 -24.25 -32.06
N ASP A 514 11.59 -23.75 -32.83
CA ASP A 514 11.55 -22.33 -33.22
C ASP A 514 11.13 -21.42 -32.05
N PHE A 515 10.18 -21.89 -31.24
CA PHE A 515 9.65 -21.18 -30.07
C PHE A 515 9.52 -22.12 -28.88
N PHE A 516 9.66 -21.57 -27.68
CA PHE A 516 9.44 -22.29 -26.43
C PHE A 516 8.68 -21.44 -25.41
N LYS A 517 8.05 -22.10 -24.43
CA LYS A 517 7.38 -21.46 -23.30
C LYS A 517 8.36 -21.24 -22.15
N TYR A 518 8.48 -19.98 -21.72
CA TYR A 518 9.44 -19.53 -20.71
C TYR A 518 8.74 -18.95 -19.47
N ILE A 519 9.21 -19.34 -18.30
CA ILE A 519 8.76 -18.80 -17.01
C ILE A 519 9.94 -18.15 -16.30
N ASP A 520 9.95 -16.82 -16.25
CA ASP A 520 10.85 -16.04 -15.40
C ASP A 520 10.18 -15.59 -14.10
N ILE A 521 10.94 -14.89 -13.26
CA ILE A 521 10.47 -14.41 -11.96
C ILE A 521 9.27 -13.47 -12.11
N ASP A 522 9.25 -12.62 -13.14
CA ASP A 522 8.15 -11.66 -13.39
C ASP A 522 6.86 -12.33 -13.85
N SER A 523 6.97 -13.55 -14.38
CA SER A 523 5.84 -14.40 -14.76
C SER A 523 5.06 -14.94 -13.55
N ILE A 524 5.56 -14.76 -12.32
CA ILE A 524 4.88 -15.16 -11.09
C ILE A 524 3.96 -14.06 -10.57
N ASP A 525 2.74 -14.43 -10.18
CA ASP A 525 1.86 -13.63 -9.34
C ASP A 525 2.12 -14.02 -7.88
N ASN A 526 3.01 -13.29 -7.22
CA ASN A 526 3.36 -13.55 -5.84
C ASN A 526 2.24 -13.26 -4.84
N LYS A 527 1.18 -12.53 -5.22
CA LYS A 527 0.02 -12.30 -4.36
C LYS A 527 -0.85 -13.55 -4.28
N ASN A 528 -0.99 -14.26 -5.40
CA ASN A 528 -1.78 -15.48 -5.51
C ASN A 528 -0.93 -16.77 -5.56
N LYS A 529 0.40 -16.65 -5.51
CA LYS A 529 1.38 -17.76 -5.54
C LYS A 529 1.21 -18.72 -6.73
N LYS A 530 0.98 -18.15 -7.91
CA LYS A 530 0.75 -18.89 -9.16
C LYS A 530 1.49 -18.26 -10.32
N VAL A 531 1.67 -19.01 -11.40
CA VAL A 531 2.14 -18.46 -12.68
C VAL A 531 1.00 -17.64 -13.32
N LYS A 532 1.28 -16.42 -13.77
CA LYS A 532 0.30 -15.58 -14.50
C LYS A 532 0.00 -16.17 -15.88
N SER A 533 1.08 -16.33 -16.66
CA SER A 533 1.10 -16.90 -18.00
C SER A 533 2.55 -17.12 -18.41
N PRO A 534 2.90 -18.24 -19.06
CA PRO A 534 4.23 -18.42 -19.64
C PRO A 534 4.44 -17.47 -20.82
N LYS A 535 5.67 -16.98 -20.99
CA LYS A 535 6.07 -16.16 -22.15
C LYS A 535 6.41 -17.09 -23.32
N THR A 536 5.94 -16.80 -24.53
CA THR A 536 6.41 -17.52 -25.73
C THR A 536 7.59 -16.76 -26.32
N ILE A 537 8.75 -17.41 -26.38
CA ILE A 537 10.02 -16.79 -26.81
C ILE A 537 10.58 -17.58 -27.98
N GLU A 538 11.09 -16.87 -28.98
CA GLU A 538 11.84 -17.48 -30.07
C GLU A 538 13.18 -18.02 -29.55
N THR A 539 13.52 -19.26 -29.86
CA THR A 539 14.67 -19.95 -29.27
C THR A 539 16.00 -19.22 -29.48
N LYS A 540 16.17 -18.52 -30.61
CA LYS A 540 17.35 -17.69 -30.90
C LYS A 540 17.53 -16.52 -29.93
N ASN A 541 16.44 -16.06 -29.30
CA ASN A 541 16.40 -14.98 -28.32
C ASN A 541 16.33 -15.51 -26.88
N ALA A 542 16.55 -16.82 -26.67
CA ALA A 542 16.52 -17.43 -25.36
C ALA A 542 17.53 -16.77 -24.42
N SER A 543 17.07 -16.36 -23.23
CA SER A 543 17.96 -15.93 -22.17
C SER A 543 18.93 -17.06 -21.80
N SER A 544 20.17 -16.73 -21.46
CA SER A 544 21.13 -17.70 -20.89
C SER A 544 20.62 -18.37 -19.61
N ARG A 545 19.61 -17.76 -18.95
CA ARG A 545 18.93 -18.30 -17.77
C ARG A 545 17.80 -19.28 -18.12
N ALA A 546 17.36 -19.40 -19.36
CA ALA A 546 16.27 -20.31 -19.75
C ALA A 546 16.77 -21.76 -19.84
N ARG A 547 16.88 -22.43 -18.69
CA ARG A 547 17.53 -23.75 -18.60
C ARG A 547 16.78 -24.80 -17.79
N ARG A 548 15.75 -24.45 -17.01
CA ARG A 548 15.12 -25.37 -16.05
C ARG A 548 13.87 -26.03 -16.65
N PRO A 549 13.93 -27.28 -17.15
CA PRO A 549 12.73 -27.95 -17.66
C PRO A 549 11.76 -28.26 -16.53
N LEU A 550 10.46 -28.02 -16.76
CA LEU A 550 9.40 -28.21 -15.76
C LEU A 550 8.56 -29.45 -16.03
N GLU A 551 8.12 -30.08 -14.95
CA GLU A 551 7.21 -31.21 -14.93
C GLU A 551 5.99 -30.88 -14.06
N TYR A 552 4.88 -31.58 -14.31
CA TYR A 552 3.70 -31.50 -13.46
C TYR A 552 4.05 -31.78 -11.99
N GLY A 553 3.54 -30.94 -11.08
CA GLY A 553 3.77 -31.08 -9.64
C GLY A 553 5.07 -30.45 -9.14
N ASP A 554 5.91 -29.88 -10.01
CA ASP A 554 7.05 -29.07 -9.58
C ASP A 554 6.59 -27.85 -8.78
N VAL A 555 7.39 -27.47 -7.78
CA VAL A 555 7.22 -26.18 -7.09
C VAL A 555 8.41 -25.28 -7.40
N LEU A 556 8.16 -24.16 -8.06
CA LEU A 556 9.16 -23.14 -8.30
C LEU A 556 9.36 -22.31 -7.03
N PHE A 557 10.61 -22.13 -6.61
CA PHE A 557 10.98 -21.23 -5.51
C PHE A 557 12.05 -20.25 -6.00
N SER A 558 11.76 -18.95 -6.01
CA SER A 558 12.73 -17.95 -6.45
C SER A 558 13.90 -17.84 -5.47
N MET A 559 15.12 -18.07 -5.97
CA MET A 559 16.34 -17.86 -5.19
C MET A 559 16.78 -16.39 -5.19
N VAL A 560 16.22 -15.58 -6.10
CA VAL A 560 16.45 -14.13 -6.17
C VAL A 560 15.31 -13.41 -5.45
N ARG A 561 15.65 -12.55 -4.50
CA ARG A 561 14.71 -11.82 -3.63
C ARG A 561 13.61 -12.74 -3.06
N PRO A 562 13.98 -13.83 -2.36
CA PRO A 562 13.03 -14.82 -1.87
C PRO A 562 11.95 -14.24 -0.93
N TYR A 563 12.21 -13.10 -0.27
CA TYR A 563 11.21 -12.34 0.51
C TYR A 563 10.03 -11.79 -0.30
N LEU A 564 10.16 -11.67 -1.63
CA LEU A 564 9.04 -11.36 -2.52
C LEU A 564 8.14 -12.58 -2.76
N GLU A 565 8.58 -13.76 -2.32
CA GLU A 565 7.82 -15.01 -2.31
C GLU A 565 7.23 -15.34 -3.70
N ASN A 566 8.07 -15.18 -4.73
CA ASN A 566 7.79 -15.67 -6.09
C ASN A 566 7.90 -17.19 -6.09
N ILE A 567 6.80 -17.84 -5.71
CA ILE A 567 6.65 -19.28 -5.52
C ILE A 567 5.39 -19.73 -6.24
N ALA A 568 5.44 -20.85 -6.97
CA ALA A 568 4.29 -21.39 -7.68
C ALA A 568 4.35 -22.91 -7.84
N LEU A 569 3.19 -23.57 -7.77
CA LEU A 569 3.00 -24.97 -8.18
C LEU A 569 2.77 -25.04 -9.69
N ILE A 570 3.38 -26.03 -10.34
CA ILE A 570 3.26 -26.28 -11.78
C ILE A 570 2.16 -27.30 -12.04
N ASP A 571 1.15 -26.88 -12.80
CA ASP A 571 0.07 -27.74 -13.27
C ASP A 571 0.38 -28.36 -14.65
N GLU A 572 -0.54 -29.19 -15.14
CA GLU A 572 -0.36 -29.93 -16.41
C GLU A 572 -0.21 -29.01 -17.62
N THR A 573 -0.80 -27.81 -17.60
CA THR A 573 -0.73 -26.86 -18.72
C THR A 573 0.63 -26.18 -18.83
N LEU A 574 1.38 -26.22 -17.73
CA LEU A 574 2.71 -25.63 -17.58
C LEU A 574 3.82 -26.69 -17.56
N ALA A 575 3.48 -27.98 -17.52
CA ALA A 575 4.40 -29.06 -17.82
C ALA A 575 5.01 -28.82 -19.21
N ASP A 576 6.29 -29.10 -19.38
CA ASP A 576 7.11 -28.81 -20.58
C ASP A 576 7.56 -27.36 -20.78
N CYS A 577 7.19 -26.43 -19.89
CA CYS A 577 7.80 -25.10 -19.90
C CYS A 577 9.28 -25.16 -19.45
N ILE A 578 10.04 -24.13 -19.83
CA ILE A 578 11.40 -23.91 -19.32
C ILE A 578 11.38 -22.72 -18.36
N ALA A 579 11.81 -22.90 -17.12
CA ALA A 579 11.97 -21.82 -16.16
C ALA A 579 13.37 -21.21 -16.16
N SER A 580 13.46 -20.01 -15.59
CA SER A 580 14.70 -19.31 -15.30
C SER A 580 15.57 -20.05 -14.30
N THR A 581 16.90 -19.99 -14.45
CA THR A 581 17.87 -20.43 -13.43
C THR A 581 17.80 -19.62 -12.15
N GLY A 582 17.06 -18.50 -12.12
CA GLY A 582 16.72 -17.77 -10.89
C GLY A 582 15.80 -18.55 -9.94
N PHE A 583 15.17 -19.64 -10.41
CA PHE A 583 14.40 -20.55 -9.58
C PHE A 583 15.20 -21.78 -9.17
N PHE A 584 14.93 -22.25 -7.96
CA PHE A 584 15.10 -23.64 -7.59
C PHE A 584 13.82 -24.39 -7.98
N VAL A 585 13.96 -25.50 -8.71
CA VAL A 585 12.83 -26.39 -9.05
C VAL A 585 12.75 -27.45 -7.95
N CYS A 586 11.77 -27.32 -7.06
CA CYS A 586 11.53 -28.27 -5.98
C CYS A 586 10.80 -29.47 -6.58
N ARG A 587 11.57 -30.47 -7.02
CA ARG A 587 11.06 -31.73 -7.56
C ARG A 587 11.38 -32.87 -6.61
N THR A 588 10.40 -33.73 -6.32
CA THR A 588 10.53 -34.84 -5.38
C THR A 588 9.61 -35.99 -5.77
N ASN A 589 9.95 -37.20 -5.35
CA ASN A 589 9.15 -38.41 -5.46
C ASN A 589 8.68 -38.94 -4.10
N ILE A 590 8.89 -38.17 -3.02
CA ILE A 590 8.62 -38.57 -1.64
C ILE A 590 7.52 -37.70 -1.00
N LEU A 591 7.35 -36.46 -1.47
CA LEU A 591 6.28 -35.58 -1.01
C LEU A 591 5.14 -35.51 -2.04
N ASP A 592 3.91 -35.40 -1.54
CA ASP A 592 2.78 -34.92 -2.32
C ASP A 592 3.07 -33.49 -2.80
N SER A 593 2.81 -33.20 -4.08
CA SER A 593 3.18 -31.91 -4.71
C SER A 593 2.43 -30.72 -4.10
N ARG A 594 1.20 -30.91 -3.62
CA ARG A 594 0.43 -29.87 -2.93
C ARG A 594 0.98 -29.65 -1.53
N PHE A 595 1.37 -30.72 -0.83
CA PHE A 595 2.04 -30.57 0.47
C PHE A 595 3.37 -29.84 0.31
N LEU A 596 4.17 -30.19 -0.69
CA LEU A 596 5.40 -29.48 -1.02
C LEU A 596 5.12 -28.00 -1.31
N TYR A 597 4.06 -27.67 -2.05
CA TYR A 597 3.67 -26.29 -2.30
C TYR A 597 3.35 -25.54 -1.00
N TYR A 598 2.56 -26.11 -0.10
CA TYR A 598 2.25 -25.51 1.20
C TYR A 598 3.48 -25.40 2.12
N LEU A 599 4.37 -26.39 2.08
CA LEU A 599 5.63 -26.38 2.80
C LEU A 599 6.52 -25.23 2.30
N MET A 600 6.74 -25.11 1.00
CA MET A 600 7.62 -24.08 0.43
C MET A 600 7.04 -22.67 0.53
N THR A 601 5.73 -22.52 0.59
CA THR A 601 5.05 -21.23 0.84
C THR A 601 4.88 -20.88 2.32
N SER A 602 5.21 -21.81 3.22
CA SER A 602 5.06 -21.60 4.66
C SER A 602 5.98 -20.50 5.19
N PRO A 603 5.56 -19.77 6.24
CA PRO A 603 6.44 -18.83 6.94
C PRO A 603 7.73 -19.48 7.44
N TYR A 604 7.68 -20.77 7.80
CA TYR A 604 8.84 -21.51 8.26
C TYR A 604 9.93 -21.57 7.20
N VAL A 605 9.60 -22.04 5.99
CA VAL A 605 10.57 -22.18 4.89
C VAL A 605 10.95 -20.82 4.34
N VAL A 606 9.99 -19.92 4.10
CA VAL A 606 10.26 -18.59 3.52
C VAL A 606 11.16 -17.77 4.44
N TYR A 607 10.83 -17.64 5.72
CA TYR A 607 11.63 -16.83 6.64
C TYR A 607 12.94 -17.51 7.01
N GLY A 608 12.94 -18.84 7.14
CA GLY A 608 14.16 -19.62 7.35
C GLY A 608 15.16 -19.42 6.20
N LEU A 609 14.72 -19.57 4.95
CA LEU A 609 15.60 -19.38 3.79
C LEU A 609 16.02 -17.93 3.59
N ASN A 610 15.15 -16.96 3.90
CA ASN A 610 15.49 -15.55 3.85
C ASN A 610 16.66 -15.18 4.77
N SER A 611 16.91 -15.94 5.83
CA SER A 611 18.05 -15.70 6.74
C SER A 611 19.42 -15.95 6.09
N PHE A 612 19.48 -16.69 4.98
CA PHE A 612 20.72 -16.94 4.22
C PHE A 612 20.97 -15.92 3.11
N MET A 613 20.06 -14.94 2.91
CA MET A 613 20.20 -13.95 1.85
C MET A 613 21.50 -13.14 1.96
N LYS A 614 22.17 -12.99 0.81
CA LYS A 614 23.38 -12.16 0.67
C LYS A 614 23.23 -11.16 -0.47
N GLY A 615 23.92 -10.02 -0.34
CA GLY A 615 23.99 -8.95 -1.33
C GLY A 615 22.95 -7.86 -1.13
N ASP A 616 23.34 -6.61 -1.39
CA ASP A 616 22.47 -5.44 -1.15
C ASP A 616 21.51 -5.19 -2.33
N ASN A 617 22.02 -5.32 -3.56
CA ASN A 617 21.24 -5.13 -4.79
C ASN A 617 20.75 -6.48 -5.33
N SER A 618 19.48 -6.80 -5.07
CA SER A 618 18.86 -8.11 -5.38
C SER A 618 19.39 -9.26 -4.53
N PRO A 619 19.14 -9.21 -3.20
CA PRO A 619 19.59 -10.25 -2.29
C PRO A 619 19.12 -11.62 -2.77
N SER A 620 20.00 -12.60 -2.68
CA SER A 620 19.76 -13.94 -3.20
C SER A 620 20.25 -15.01 -2.23
N ILE A 621 19.65 -16.20 -2.33
CA ILE A 621 20.12 -17.42 -1.68
C ILE A 621 20.75 -18.34 -2.74
N VAL A 622 21.55 -19.31 -2.32
CA VAL A 622 22.14 -20.31 -3.21
C VAL A 622 21.41 -21.64 -3.10
N LYS A 623 21.58 -22.50 -4.10
CA LYS A 623 21.00 -23.85 -4.15
C LYS A 623 21.27 -24.64 -2.87
N ASP A 624 22.49 -24.53 -2.34
CA ASP A 624 22.92 -25.29 -1.16
C ASP A 624 22.21 -24.83 0.12
N ASP A 625 21.70 -23.60 0.19
CA ASP A 625 20.89 -23.15 1.32
C ASP A 625 19.58 -23.95 1.38
N ILE A 626 18.93 -24.18 0.23
CA ILE A 626 17.71 -25.00 0.11
C ILE A 626 18.01 -26.47 0.36
N LEU A 627 19.11 -26.99 -0.21
CA LEU A 627 19.47 -28.41 -0.03
C LEU A 627 19.86 -28.75 1.41
N ASN A 628 20.47 -27.82 2.16
CA ASN A 628 20.87 -28.06 3.53
C ASN A 628 19.81 -27.66 4.57
N PHE A 629 18.69 -27.08 4.14
CA PHE A 629 17.58 -26.73 5.01
C PHE A 629 16.85 -27.98 5.53
N ASN A 630 16.34 -27.88 6.76
CA ASN A 630 15.60 -28.96 7.41
C ASN A 630 14.10 -28.84 7.08
N TYR A 631 13.49 -29.95 6.69
CA TYR A 631 12.07 -30.02 6.33
C TYR A 631 11.36 -31.10 7.17
N PRO A 632 10.15 -30.81 7.69
CA PRO A 632 9.33 -31.83 8.33
C PRO A 632 8.71 -32.73 7.25
N LEU A 633 8.84 -34.04 7.43
CA LEU A 633 8.34 -35.06 6.52
C LEU A 633 7.27 -35.93 7.23
N PRO A 634 5.97 -35.69 6.96
CA PRO A 634 4.89 -36.57 7.38
C PRO A 634 4.83 -37.85 6.53
N PRO A 635 4.18 -38.92 7.02
CA PRO A 635 3.76 -40.04 6.18
C PRO A 635 2.90 -39.56 4.99
N LEU A 636 3.04 -40.18 3.81
CA LEU A 636 2.41 -39.70 2.57
C LEU A 636 0.88 -39.56 2.69
N LYS A 637 0.22 -40.52 3.35
CA LYS A 637 -1.23 -40.46 3.58
C LYS A 637 -1.64 -39.31 4.49
N GLU A 638 -0.78 -38.92 5.43
CA GLU A 638 -1.01 -37.75 6.28
C GLU A 638 -0.78 -36.44 5.50
N GLN A 639 0.18 -36.39 4.57
CA GLN A 639 0.36 -35.25 3.65
C GLN A 639 -0.90 -35.00 2.81
N GLU A 640 -1.47 -36.06 2.22
CA GLU A 640 -2.74 -35.99 1.48
C GLU A 640 -3.88 -35.46 2.36
N HIS A 641 -3.97 -35.89 3.61
CA HIS A 641 -4.99 -35.40 4.54
C HIS A 641 -4.80 -33.93 4.91
N ILE A 642 -3.57 -33.50 5.19
CA ILE A 642 -3.25 -32.10 5.50
C ILE A 642 -3.62 -31.19 4.32
N THR A 643 -3.26 -31.58 3.10
CA THR A 643 -3.55 -30.79 1.90
C THR A 643 -5.04 -30.66 1.65
N GLN A 644 -5.83 -31.72 1.85
CA GLN A 644 -7.30 -31.65 1.77
C GLN A 644 -7.90 -30.65 2.76
N ILE A 645 -7.40 -30.61 4.01
CA ILE A 645 -7.85 -29.63 5.01
C ILE A 645 -7.48 -28.22 4.56
N LEU A 646 -6.22 -27.99 4.16
CA LEU A 646 -5.75 -26.68 3.73
C LEU A 646 -6.50 -26.18 2.49
N ASP A 647 -6.70 -27.03 1.49
CA ASP A 647 -7.46 -26.74 0.27
C ASP A 647 -8.90 -26.31 0.62
N THR A 648 -9.55 -27.05 1.53
CA THR A 648 -10.90 -26.74 2.01
C THR A 648 -10.93 -25.38 2.71
N LEU A 649 -10.03 -25.14 3.67
CA LEU A 649 -9.98 -23.91 4.45
C LEU A 649 -9.66 -22.69 3.57
N PHE A 650 -8.71 -22.81 2.63
CA PHE A 650 -8.37 -21.73 1.70
C PHE A 650 -9.45 -21.49 0.65
N THR A 651 -10.21 -22.51 0.25
CA THR A 651 -11.38 -22.36 -0.62
C THR A 651 -12.52 -21.64 0.10
N LEU A 652 -12.86 -22.06 1.32
CA LEU A 652 -13.85 -21.37 2.16
C LEU A 652 -13.48 -19.91 2.39
N LYS A 653 -12.20 -19.64 2.68
CA LYS A 653 -11.68 -18.26 2.79
C LYS A 653 -11.94 -17.44 1.53
N LYS A 654 -11.67 -17.99 0.34
CA LYS A 654 -11.93 -17.28 -0.93
C LYS A 654 -13.40 -16.97 -1.12
N GLY A 655 -14.30 -17.89 -0.75
CA GLY A 655 -15.76 -17.70 -0.85
C GLY A 655 -16.33 -16.66 0.12
N LEU A 656 -15.65 -16.41 1.25
CA LEU A 656 -16.06 -15.39 2.25
C LEU A 656 -15.65 -13.96 1.87
N ARG A 657 -14.91 -13.76 0.77
CA ARG A 657 -14.53 -12.42 0.31
C ARG A 657 -15.73 -11.71 -0.29
N VAL A 658 -16.29 -10.77 0.46
CA VAL A 658 -17.22 -9.76 -0.07
C VAL A 658 -16.37 -8.67 -0.73
N GLU A 659 -16.31 -8.64 -2.07
CA GLU A 659 -15.49 -7.66 -2.82
C GLU A 659 -16.01 -6.21 -2.75
#